data_AF-A0A7S4MW89-F1
#
_entry.id   AF-A0A7S4MW89-F1
#
_cell.length_a   1.000
_cell.length_b   1.000
_cell.length_c   1.000
_cell.angle_alpha   90.00
_cell.angle_beta   90.00
_cell.angle_gamma   90.00
#
_symmetry.space_group_name_H-M   'P 1'
#
loop_
_entity.id
_entity.type
_entity.pdbx_description
1 polymer ?
#
loop_
_entity_poly.entity_id
_entity_poly.type
_entity_poly.pdbx_seq_one_letter_code
_entity_poly.pdbx_strand_id
1 'polypeptide(L)'
;MNLLSRGALSLALLTAAASSFSVGSTFGVSATATAARGADHREKTCRSAGVVGERCRGSTTNTALHVASAPRESKSTSEGEGGLDDDASTIDASSSASSSAEPEPRNRNIFQSGAYDRPIVLMGCSGPGDELMRLARSLSEKLGGSGGVGGSGPGRGVVEAWSLGGSAETTRMMDRSDVVVVDFSRVGAADEEQHQLVEFARSLHEDEGLLGVYVNVHPDHGRLSEDAVAAKGALESEVFVPYTNYEICIKNEGVRSVDNAEAADGEEEEEEEAILEDGSNFVSPDGWDGAEWELSRLVARATLPPTVPGATYEPGDLNCADINMGKHTFFLSLSFPHVLEASPYLEAMCLDVDAMEYRADLIAARDDRFELSYQLQTLRRMCRPHTVRSPRLPLAGRGGIVLEDSIPIVYTVRTAHQAGTYPDDEEGIRRMFDMLRVGLRSGVEVCDVESAWDPTKTDSLLSLAEERYATQILGSHHVVGRESSMEEAVGFYRQCHLDGRAHGAKVVLSVDDDSKDAMALDAGLLAQSLCRTSGRPVVPNVALLLGEAGQYSRILNTRFTPVTHESLPFVAAPGQLTANEIMATRLVMGRIKPLKFGILGHNIAYSVSPAMHGAAFSATKLPHSYDLLDMEDVAELVGSDFWNGDDFGGLSVTIPHKQNIMPFMDELSDSVADIGAMNTVIVVRDDDSGERRLRGDNTDWRGIHGPLERRLGPKPKPSSSSDSVGGEGRGIALILGGGGTARAAAYAARELGLDRVYWNRTPSKARELAESFGGVAITSLDESPSEGGGSTLGDALFLADVDVPAAIISTLPAAAGFEIPRWLMDRSKTTGAQRPVVFDVNYKPYDTPLLLQAEGAGFDVVRGSEMLWEQGVGQFELWTGRTAPYGVMRGVVLENCLPPLPPPQTETTEK
;
A
#
# COMPACT_ATOMS: atom_id res chain seq x y z
N MET A 1 -35.14 -23.80 -0.70
CA MET A 1 -35.78 -23.50 -2.01
C MET A 1 -34.94 -24.16 -3.10
N ASN A 2 -35.28 -25.39 -3.49
CA ASN A 2 -34.50 -26.26 -4.40
C ASN A 2 -34.79 -26.01 -5.89
N LEU A 3 -34.40 -24.85 -6.43
CA LEU A 3 -34.60 -24.55 -7.86
C LEU A 3 -33.48 -23.67 -8.44
N LEU A 4 -32.21 -24.10 -8.36
CA LEU A 4 -31.15 -23.60 -9.24
C LEU A 4 -30.30 -24.78 -9.71
N SER A 5 -30.76 -25.43 -10.77
CA SER A 5 -29.95 -26.41 -11.52
C SER A 5 -28.79 -25.70 -12.20
N ARG A 6 -27.59 -26.30 -12.13
CA ARG A 6 -26.29 -25.87 -12.70
C ARG A 6 -26.32 -25.24 -14.12
N GLY A 7 -27.35 -25.48 -14.92
CA GLY A 7 -27.52 -24.89 -16.25
C GLY A 7 -27.82 -23.37 -16.27
N ALA A 8 -28.47 -22.82 -15.24
CA ALA A 8 -28.78 -21.38 -15.19
C ALA A 8 -27.56 -20.51 -14.87
N LEU A 9 -26.63 -21.04 -14.06
CA LEU A 9 -25.38 -20.38 -13.69
C LEU A 9 -24.43 -20.28 -14.90
N SER A 10 -24.38 -21.33 -15.73
CA SER A 10 -23.56 -21.38 -16.95
C SER A 10 -24.05 -20.40 -18.02
N LEU A 11 -25.36 -20.20 -18.15
CA LEU A 11 -25.94 -19.22 -19.07
C LEU A 11 -25.69 -17.77 -18.60
N ALA A 12 -25.79 -17.50 -17.29
CA ALA A 12 -25.47 -16.19 -16.73
C ALA A 12 -23.98 -15.82 -16.89
N LEU A 13 -23.07 -16.79 -16.71
CA LEU A 13 -21.63 -16.63 -16.96
C LEU A 13 -21.32 -16.31 -18.43
N LEU A 14 -21.99 -16.97 -19.38
CA LEU A 14 -21.87 -16.67 -20.81
C LEU A 14 -22.39 -15.28 -21.18
N THR A 15 -23.46 -14.82 -20.53
CA THR A 15 -24.05 -13.51 -20.82
C THR A 15 -23.22 -12.37 -20.23
N ALA A 16 -22.66 -12.57 -19.02
CA ALA A 16 -21.75 -11.61 -18.38
C ALA A 16 -20.39 -11.51 -19.13
N ALA A 17 -19.85 -12.63 -19.61
CA ALA A 17 -18.63 -12.64 -20.42
C ALA A 17 -18.83 -11.95 -21.78
N ALA A 18 -20.00 -12.10 -22.42
CA ALA A 18 -20.30 -11.47 -23.70
C ALA A 18 -20.42 -9.93 -23.61
N SER A 19 -20.86 -9.39 -22.46
CA SER A 19 -20.86 -7.94 -22.20
C SER A 19 -19.47 -7.37 -21.90
N SER A 20 -18.49 -8.21 -21.56
CA SER A 20 -17.11 -7.80 -21.25
C SER A 20 -16.15 -7.84 -22.44
N PHE A 21 -16.55 -8.48 -23.56
CA PHE A 21 -15.70 -8.69 -24.75
C PHE A 21 -15.99 -7.74 -25.92
N SER A 22 -16.72 -6.64 -25.70
CA SER A 22 -16.94 -5.59 -26.70
C SER A 22 -15.94 -4.43 -26.55
N VAL A 23 -14.65 -4.72 -26.49
CA VAL A 23 -13.59 -3.74 -26.82
C VAL A 23 -12.52 -4.46 -27.62
N GLY A 24 -12.76 -4.58 -28.93
CA GLY A 24 -11.84 -5.15 -29.91
C GLY A 24 -11.49 -4.11 -30.97
N SER A 25 -10.26 -3.57 -30.84
CA SER A 25 -9.35 -3.25 -31.94
C SER A 25 -9.94 -2.76 -33.27
N THR A 26 -9.98 -1.44 -33.48
CA THR A 26 -9.98 -0.86 -34.83
C THR A 26 -8.56 -0.49 -35.24
N PHE A 27 -7.84 -1.45 -35.83
CA PHE A 27 -6.77 -1.13 -36.79
C PHE A 27 -7.41 -0.65 -38.09
N GLY A 28 -7.08 0.57 -38.50
CA GLY A 28 -7.54 1.13 -39.76
C GLY A 28 -6.83 0.49 -40.95
N VAL A 29 -7.57 -0.22 -41.79
CA VAL A 29 -7.23 -0.41 -43.20
C VAL A 29 -8.46 -0.14 -44.05
N SER A 30 -8.30 0.85 -44.93
CA SER A 30 -9.26 1.32 -45.92
C SER A 30 -9.65 0.23 -46.92
N ALA A 31 -10.94 -0.07 -47.06
CA ALA A 31 -11.52 -0.55 -48.30
C ALA A 31 -13.01 -0.19 -48.42
N THR A 32 -13.32 0.62 -49.43
CA THR A 32 -14.65 1.02 -49.89
C THR A 32 -15.45 -0.15 -50.48
N ALA A 33 -16.73 -0.35 -50.09
CA ALA A 33 -17.77 -0.89 -50.98
C ALA A 33 -19.20 -0.77 -50.40
N THR A 34 -19.97 0.14 -50.98
CA THR A 34 -21.36 0.04 -51.49
C THR A 34 -22.46 -0.69 -50.71
N ALA A 35 -23.54 0.07 -50.46
CA ALA A 35 -24.85 -0.34 -49.94
C ALA A 35 -25.67 -1.25 -50.88
N ALA A 36 -26.52 -2.12 -50.30
CA ALA A 36 -27.77 -2.57 -50.91
C ALA A 36 -28.80 -3.09 -49.87
N ARG A 37 -30.07 -2.82 -50.18
CA ARG A 37 -31.34 -2.95 -49.45
C ARG A 37 -31.88 -4.38 -49.24
N GLY A 38 -32.83 -4.50 -48.30
CA GLY A 38 -34.01 -5.40 -48.32
C GLY A 38 -34.52 -5.70 -46.91
N ALA A 39 -35.63 -5.11 -46.41
CA ALA A 39 -37.05 -5.58 -46.53
C ALA A 39 -37.24 -7.00 -45.94
N ASP A 40 -38.22 -7.38 -45.13
CA ASP A 40 -39.61 -7.00 -44.79
C ASP A 40 -39.97 -7.95 -43.60
N HIS A 41 -40.74 -7.65 -42.53
CA HIS A 41 -42.20 -7.75 -42.41
C HIS A 41 -42.55 -7.70 -40.89
N ARG A 42 -43.43 -6.80 -40.42
CA ARG A 42 -44.90 -6.95 -40.18
C ARG A 42 -45.28 -7.89 -39.02
N GLU A 43 -45.82 -7.34 -37.92
CA GLU A 43 -47.27 -7.23 -37.54
C GLU A 43 -47.53 -8.17 -36.33
N LYS A 44 -48.38 -7.95 -35.32
CA LYS A 44 -49.45 -6.98 -35.02
C LYS A 44 -49.96 -7.25 -33.57
N THR A 45 -50.29 -6.18 -32.82
CA THR A 45 -51.50 -5.94 -31.97
C THR A 45 -52.08 -7.04 -31.04
N CYS A 46 -52.66 -6.80 -29.85
CA CYS A 46 -53.64 -5.77 -29.47
C CYS A 46 -54.01 -5.82 -27.95
N ARG A 47 -54.20 -4.65 -27.33
CA ARG A 47 -55.24 -4.14 -26.37
C ARG A 47 -56.05 -5.08 -25.44
N SER A 48 -56.25 -4.66 -24.18
CA SER A 48 -57.46 -3.96 -23.64
C SER A 48 -57.51 -3.98 -22.08
N ALA A 49 -57.74 -2.84 -21.40
CA ALA A 49 -58.91 -2.42 -20.59
C ALA A 49 -59.23 -3.32 -19.35
N GLY A 50 -59.53 -2.88 -18.13
CA GLY A 50 -60.11 -1.67 -17.49
C GLY A 50 -61.02 -2.15 -16.32
N VAL A 51 -61.55 -1.23 -15.47
CA VAL A 51 -62.56 -1.40 -14.35
C VAL A 51 -61.91 -1.51 -12.94
N VAL A 52 -61.97 -0.54 -11.98
CA VAL A 52 -63.01 0.24 -11.23
C VAL A 52 -63.36 -0.35 -9.84
N GLY A 53 -63.39 0.51 -8.80
CA GLY A 53 -64.13 0.33 -7.53
C GLY A 53 -63.47 0.98 -6.29
N GLU A 54 -63.73 2.27 -5.98
CA GLU A 54 -64.63 2.79 -4.90
C GLU A 54 -64.12 2.58 -3.44
N ARG A 55 -63.72 3.64 -2.70
CA ARG A 55 -64.48 4.63 -1.87
C ARG A 55 -64.32 4.37 -0.36
N CYS A 56 -63.91 5.40 0.39
CA CYS A 56 -64.59 6.06 1.54
C CYS A 56 -63.57 6.72 2.50
N ARG A 57 -63.59 8.06 2.64
CA ARG A 57 -64.13 8.86 3.77
C ARG A 57 -63.37 8.67 5.10
N GLY A 58 -62.89 9.69 5.82
CA GLY A 58 -63.00 11.14 5.70
C GLY A 58 -62.39 11.89 6.91
N SER A 59 -62.48 13.23 6.82
CA SER A 59 -62.33 14.31 7.83
C SER A 59 -60.97 14.47 8.55
N THR A 60 -60.19 15.55 8.32
CA THR A 60 -60.33 16.95 8.83
C THR A 60 -60.43 17.01 10.36
N THR A 61 -59.64 17.76 11.15
CA THR A 61 -59.05 19.10 10.95
C THR A 61 -58.18 19.46 12.17
N ASN A 62 -57.15 20.31 11.97
CA ASN A 62 -56.63 21.44 12.79
C ASN A 62 -56.54 21.29 14.32
N THR A 63 -55.50 21.77 15.04
CA THR A 63 -54.94 23.15 15.11
C THR A 63 -53.73 23.05 16.08
N ALA A 64 -52.49 23.39 15.71
CA ALA A 64 -51.76 24.66 15.89
C ALA A 64 -51.35 25.09 17.32
N LEU A 65 -50.13 25.68 17.41
CA LEU A 65 -49.58 26.66 18.37
C LEU A 65 -48.95 26.10 19.67
N HIS A 66 -47.85 26.61 20.27
CA HIS A 66 -46.76 27.54 19.92
C HIS A 66 -45.80 27.60 21.16
N VAL A 67 -44.48 27.80 20.95
CA VAL A 67 -43.43 28.48 21.77
C VAL A 67 -43.27 28.19 23.29
N ALA A 68 -42.04 27.88 23.74
CA ALA A 68 -41.19 28.79 24.55
C ALA A 68 -40.25 28.10 25.57
N SER A 69 -39.10 28.75 25.72
CA SER A 69 -37.85 28.48 26.44
C SER A 69 -37.82 28.83 27.94
N ALA A 70 -37.15 27.98 28.76
CA ALA A 70 -36.33 28.19 29.99
C ALA A 70 -36.86 29.10 31.16
N PRO A 71 -36.23 29.25 32.37
CA PRO A 71 -35.06 28.60 33.00
C PRO A 71 -35.19 28.23 34.53
N ARG A 72 -34.15 27.54 35.06
CA ARG A 72 -33.46 27.51 36.40
C ARG A 72 -34.14 27.80 37.79
N GLU A 73 -33.53 27.11 38.80
CA GLU A 73 -33.45 27.35 40.28
C GLU A 73 -34.63 26.91 41.17
N SER A 74 -34.51 26.54 42.47
CA SER A 74 -33.48 26.03 43.40
C SER A 74 -34.19 25.75 44.76
N LYS A 75 -33.58 24.93 45.66
CA LYS A 75 -33.82 24.77 47.13
C LYS A 75 -35.14 24.08 47.58
N SER A 76 -35.28 23.39 48.72
CA SER A 76 -34.43 22.80 49.78
C SER A 76 -35.37 22.17 50.84
N THR A 77 -34.84 21.33 51.76
CA THR A 77 -35.41 20.85 53.06
C THR A 77 -36.53 19.78 53.02
N SER A 78 -36.63 18.76 53.90
CA SER A 78 -35.81 18.20 54.99
C SER A 78 -36.57 16.97 55.58
N GLU A 79 -35.83 16.07 56.28
CA GLU A 79 -36.32 15.02 57.22
C GLU A 79 -37.03 13.79 56.61
N GLY A 80 -36.78 12.52 56.95
CA GLY A 80 -35.90 11.86 57.92
C GLY A 80 -36.36 10.40 58.12
N GLU A 81 -35.39 9.50 58.32
CA GLU A 81 -35.46 8.14 58.93
C GLU A 81 -35.72 6.85 58.10
N GLY A 82 -34.67 6.01 58.06
CA GLY A 82 -34.65 4.53 58.16
C GLY A 82 -34.77 3.74 56.84
N GLY A 83 -33.87 2.87 56.41
CA GLY A 83 -32.62 2.30 56.93
C GLY A 83 -32.31 1.00 56.15
N LEU A 84 -31.01 0.73 55.97
CA LEU A 84 -30.35 -0.55 55.62
C LEU A 84 -30.12 -0.90 54.13
N ASP A 85 -28.85 -0.74 53.77
CA ASP A 85 -27.92 -1.64 53.08
C ASP A 85 -28.11 -2.00 51.60
N ASP A 86 -27.33 -1.33 50.74
CA ASP A 86 -26.41 -1.97 49.78
C ASP A 86 -25.45 -0.88 49.21
N ASP A 87 -24.21 -0.87 49.71
CA ASP A 87 -23.17 0.10 49.33
C ASP A 87 -22.59 -0.20 47.94
N ALA A 88 -23.07 0.56 46.96
CA ALA A 88 -22.32 0.93 45.77
C ALA A 88 -22.06 2.44 45.82
N SER A 89 -20.81 2.85 46.09
CA SER A 89 -20.33 4.18 45.71
C SER A 89 -18.82 4.14 45.52
N THR A 90 -18.32 4.31 44.29
CA THR A 90 -17.84 5.62 43.79
C THR A 90 -17.10 6.43 44.86
N ILE A 91 -15.77 6.27 44.89
CA ILE A 91 -14.88 7.23 45.51
C ILE A 91 -14.46 8.21 44.43
N ASP A 92 -14.90 9.44 44.64
CA ASP A 92 -14.48 10.68 44.00
C ASP A 92 -12.99 10.94 44.31
N ALA A 93 -12.17 11.11 43.27
CA ALA A 93 -10.74 11.36 43.39
C ALA A 93 -10.43 12.77 42.87
N SER A 94 -10.57 13.77 43.75
CA SER A 94 -9.93 15.07 43.59
C SER A 94 -9.00 15.34 44.77
N SER A 95 -7.72 14.94 44.67
CA SER A 95 -6.59 15.66 45.30
C SER A 95 -5.24 15.01 44.98
N SER A 96 -4.26 15.87 44.72
CA SER A 96 -2.82 15.63 44.57
C SER A 96 -2.34 14.97 43.26
N ALA A 97 -2.20 15.82 42.24
CA ALA A 97 -1.29 15.58 41.13
C ALA A 97 0.16 15.57 41.66
N SER A 98 0.67 14.39 42.01
CA SER A 98 2.10 14.09 41.92
C SER A 98 2.33 13.40 40.58
N SER A 99 3.16 14.01 39.73
CA SER A 99 3.56 13.49 38.43
C SER A 99 4.28 12.14 38.56
N SER A 100 3.53 11.04 38.58
CA SER A 100 4.04 9.76 38.09
C SER A 100 3.87 9.81 36.60
N ALA A 101 4.97 10.04 35.87
CA ALA A 101 5.02 9.86 34.43
C ALA A 101 4.40 8.49 34.11
N GLU A 102 3.33 8.49 33.30
CA GLU A 102 2.89 7.27 32.66
C GLU A 102 4.10 6.69 31.91
N PRO A 103 4.38 5.38 32.00
CA PRO A 103 5.44 4.80 31.22
C PRO A 103 5.11 5.09 29.75
N GLU A 104 5.97 5.87 29.09
CA GLU A 104 5.89 6.06 27.64
C GLU A 104 5.73 4.68 27.00
N PRO A 105 4.82 4.52 26.02
CA PRO A 105 4.68 3.25 25.32
C PRO A 105 6.07 2.85 24.78
N ARG A 106 6.56 1.70 25.24
CA ARG A 106 7.83 1.07 24.82
C ARG A 106 7.73 0.55 23.38
N ASN A 107 7.16 1.33 22.47
CA ASN A 107 7.14 0.96 21.08
C ASN A 107 8.54 1.20 20.51
N ARG A 108 9.36 0.14 20.47
CA ARG A 108 10.70 0.13 19.87
C ARG A 108 10.65 0.08 18.34
N ASN A 109 9.48 0.19 17.73
CA ASN A 109 9.36 0.39 16.30
C ASN A 109 9.84 1.84 15.99
N ILE A 110 11.15 1.98 15.82
CA ILE A 110 11.93 3.21 15.58
C ILE A 110 11.46 4.07 14.38
N PHE A 111 10.41 3.65 13.68
CA PHE A 111 9.93 4.19 12.41
C PHE A 111 8.68 5.09 12.54
N GLN A 112 8.23 5.41 13.76
CA GLN A 112 7.01 6.20 14.02
C GLN A 112 6.96 7.59 13.34
N SER A 113 8.07 8.12 12.83
CA SER A 113 8.12 9.46 12.22
C SER A 113 8.16 9.49 10.69
N GLY A 114 8.11 8.34 9.99
CA GLY A 114 8.21 8.30 8.52
C GLY A 114 9.54 8.83 7.95
N ALA A 115 10.52 9.07 8.82
CA ALA A 115 11.80 9.71 8.51
C ALA A 115 12.95 8.94 9.16
N TYR A 116 13.03 7.63 8.89
CA TYR A 116 14.20 6.84 9.32
C TYR A 116 15.41 7.24 8.47
N ASP A 117 16.24 8.10 9.06
CA ASP A 117 17.47 8.63 8.47
C ASP A 117 18.74 7.99 9.09
N ARG A 118 18.59 6.79 9.65
CA ARG A 118 19.69 6.04 10.29
C ARG A 118 20.16 4.91 9.37
N PRO A 119 21.39 4.42 9.54
CA PRO A 119 21.87 3.31 8.72
C PRO A 119 21.06 2.02 8.96
N ILE A 120 21.03 1.19 7.92
CA ILE A 120 20.55 -0.20 7.98
C ILE A 120 21.76 -1.10 8.27
N VAL A 121 21.61 -2.07 9.18
CA VAL A 121 22.69 -3.02 9.51
C VAL A 121 22.46 -4.34 8.79
N LEU A 122 23.41 -4.77 7.97
CA LEU A 122 23.45 -6.13 7.42
C LEU A 122 24.45 -6.97 8.22
N MET A 123 24.03 -8.14 8.68
CA MET A 123 24.82 -9.01 9.53
C MET A 123 24.80 -10.44 9.01
N GLY A 124 25.90 -11.18 9.13
CA GLY A 124 25.97 -12.57 8.70
C GLY A 124 27.40 -13.06 8.49
N CYS A 125 27.53 -14.19 7.79
CA CYS A 125 28.82 -14.72 7.34
C CYS A 125 28.80 -14.75 5.81
N SER A 126 29.54 -13.87 5.15
CA SER A 126 29.70 -13.92 3.69
C SER A 126 30.48 -15.18 3.29
N GLY A 127 30.12 -15.75 2.14
CA GLY A 127 30.90 -16.72 1.40
C GLY A 127 31.82 -16.04 0.37
N PRO A 128 32.31 -16.79 -0.63
CA PRO A 128 33.19 -16.27 -1.69
C PRO A 128 32.54 -15.17 -2.56
N GLY A 129 31.20 -15.06 -2.54
CA GLY A 129 30.43 -14.11 -3.35
C GLY A 129 30.36 -12.70 -2.78
N ASP A 130 30.90 -12.44 -1.58
CA ASP A 130 30.85 -11.13 -0.90
C ASP A 130 29.39 -10.63 -0.76
N GLU A 131 28.51 -11.55 -0.37
CA GLU A 131 27.04 -11.44 -0.42
C GLU A 131 26.54 -10.21 0.35
N LEU A 132 27.04 -9.99 1.56
CA LEU A 132 26.66 -8.85 2.39
C LEU A 132 27.02 -7.52 1.73
N MET A 133 28.26 -7.37 1.23
CA MET A 133 28.71 -6.13 0.60
C MET A 133 28.03 -5.87 -0.74
N ARG A 134 27.70 -6.92 -1.50
CA ARG A 134 26.88 -6.79 -2.70
C ARG A 134 25.50 -6.24 -2.38
N LEU A 135 24.79 -6.86 -1.44
CA LEU A 135 23.48 -6.42 -1.00
C LEU A 135 23.53 -5.00 -0.42
N ALA A 136 24.57 -4.68 0.35
CA ALA A 136 24.77 -3.34 0.92
C ALA A 136 24.93 -2.26 -0.16
N ARG A 137 25.72 -2.53 -1.22
CA ARG A 137 25.89 -1.60 -2.34
C ARG A 137 24.58 -1.36 -3.08
N SER A 138 23.87 -2.44 -3.45
CA SER A 138 22.56 -2.35 -4.14
C SER A 138 21.55 -1.56 -3.30
N LEU A 139 21.51 -1.79 -1.98
CA LEU A 139 20.63 -1.05 -1.09
C LEU A 139 21.05 0.42 -0.97
N SER A 140 22.32 0.72 -0.73
CA SER A 140 22.82 2.10 -0.60
C SER A 140 22.56 2.92 -1.88
N GLU A 141 22.75 2.34 -3.05
CA GLU A 141 22.41 2.99 -4.33
C GLU A 141 20.92 3.35 -4.42
N LYS A 142 20.02 2.43 -4.03
CA LYS A 142 18.57 2.67 -4.01
C LYS A 142 18.14 3.72 -2.98
N LEU A 143 18.88 3.84 -1.87
CA LEU A 143 18.67 4.87 -0.85
C LEU A 143 19.18 6.27 -1.30
N GLY A 144 19.88 6.35 -2.43
CA GLY A 144 20.45 7.59 -2.99
C GLY A 144 21.89 7.88 -2.51
N GLY A 145 22.58 6.89 -1.95
CA GLY A 145 23.99 6.96 -1.56
C GLY A 145 24.93 6.90 -2.77
N SER A 146 26.17 7.37 -2.58
CA SER A 146 27.23 7.12 -3.57
C SER A 146 27.70 5.68 -3.38
N GLY A 147 27.46 4.76 -4.32
CA GLY A 147 27.76 3.32 -4.22
C GLY A 147 29.23 2.91 -3.99
N GLY A 148 30.12 3.82 -3.59
CA GLY A 148 31.52 3.57 -3.24
C GLY A 148 31.73 3.25 -1.76
N VAL A 149 32.63 2.30 -1.49
CA VAL A 149 33.12 1.97 -0.14
C VAL A 149 34.20 2.99 0.27
N GLY A 150 34.00 3.71 1.39
CA GLY A 150 35.07 4.52 2.01
C GLY A 150 35.41 5.87 1.37
N GLY A 151 34.45 6.62 0.83
CA GLY A 151 34.71 7.92 0.19
C GLY A 151 34.92 9.10 1.15
N SER A 152 35.94 9.91 0.90
CA SER A 152 36.18 11.25 1.47
C SER A 152 35.26 12.34 0.88
N GLY A 153 34.15 11.95 0.22
CA GLY A 153 33.13 12.84 -0.33
C GLY A 153 31.99 13.13 0.66
N PRO A 154 31.15 14.14 0.40
CA PRO A 154 30.06 14.56 1.29
C PRO A 154 28.81 13.66 1.26
N GLY A 155 28.87 12.47 0.64
CA GLY A 155 27.74 11.52 0.54
C GLY A 155 27.82 10.39 1.57
N ARG A 156 26.67 9.89 2.02
CA ARG A 156 26.56 8.63 2.76
C ARG A 156 26.78 7.44 1.80
N GLY A 157 27.24 6.32 2.34
CA GLY A 157 27.54 5.11 1.56
C GLY A 157 27.58 3.85 2.42
N VAL A 158 28.26 2.80 1.94
CA VAL A 158 28.44 1.55 2.69
C VAL A 158 29.67 1.65 3.59
N VAL A 159 29.51 1.31 4.87
CA VAL A 159 30.62 1.12 5.81
C VAL A 159 30.64 -0.32 6.29
N GLU A 160 31.83 -0.89 6.25
CA GLU A 160 32.09 -2.25 6.71
C GLU A 160 32.82 -2.16 8.05
N ALA A 161 32.26 -2.80 9.07
CA ALA A 161 32.76 -2.73 10.43
C ALA A 161 33.65 -3.93 10.74
N TRP A 162 34.90 -3.66 11.13
CA TRP A 162 35.95 -4.68 11.27
C TRP A 162 36.59 -4.74 12.65
N SER A 163 36.44 -3.70 13.45
CA SER A 163 36.98 -3.60 14.81
C SER A 163 36.41 -2.34 15.47
N LEU A 164 36.16 -2.40 16.77
CA LEU A 164 35.65 -1.27 17.52
C LEU A 164 36.79 -0.30 17.91
N GLY A 165 36.69 0.94 17.45
CA GLY A 165 37.02 2.08 18.30
C GLY A 165 35.78 2.49 19.10
N GLY A 166 35.97 3.12 20.27
CA GLY A 166 34.91 3.41 21.25
C GLY A 166 33.77 4.30 20.72
N SER A 167 32.81 4.66 21.60
CA SER A 167 31.54 5.33 21.25
C SER A 167 31.61 6.49 20.23
N ALA A 168 32.67 7.28 20.24
CA ALA A 168 32.88 8.38 19.29
C ALA A 168 33.07 7.92 17.83
N GLU A 169 33.58 6.71 17.60
CA GLU A 169 33.77 6.12 16.27
C GLU A 169 32.46 5.54 15.73
N THR A 170 31.65 4.93 16.60
CA THR A 170 30.29 4.48 16.29
C THR A 170 29.39 5.64 15.84
N THR A 171 29.42 6.78 16.54
CA THR A 171 28.65 7.98 16.14
C THR A 171 29.09 8.50 14.77
N ARG A 172 30.41 8.61 14.52
CA ARG A 172 30.94 9.05 13.23
C ARG A 172 30.59 8.12 12.08
N MET A 173 30.53 6.81 12.34
CA MET A 173 30.09 5.82 11.37
C MET A 173 28.62 6.04 11.00
N MET A 174 27.74 6.23 11.99
CA MET A 174 26.31 6.45 11.75
C MET A 174 26.03 7.69 10.91
N ASP A 175 26.76 8.78 11.14
CA ASP A 175 26.55 10.03 10.39
C ASP A 175 26.93 9.91 8.90
N ARG A 176 27.78 8.93 8.55
CA ARG A 176 28.40 8.79 7.22
C ARG A 176 27.91 7.58 6.41
N SER A 177 26.95 6.81 6.92
CA SER A 177 26.58 5.52 6.31
C SER A 177 25.08 5.42 6.04
N ASP A 178 24.72 4.86 4.89
CA ASP A 178 23.36 4.39 4.61
C ASP A 178 23.20 2.93 5.06
N VAL A 179 24.27 2.14 4.92
CA VAL A 179 24.31 0.73 5.27
C VAL A 179 25.60 0.41 6.04
N VAL A 180 25.47 -0.30 7.15
CA VAL A 180 26.57 -0.83 7.95
C VAL A 180 26.61 -2.34 7.76
N VAL A 181 27.77 -2.89 7.41
CA VAL A 181 27.97 -4.33 7.23
C VAL A 181 28.78 -4.88 8.40
N VAL A 182 28.27 -5.92 9.05
CA VAL A 182 28.93 -6.67 10.14
C VAL A 182 29.11 -8.11 9.69
N ASP A 183 30.27 -8.39 9.09
CA ASP A 183 30.60 -9.71 8.53
C ASP A 183 31.48 -10.52 9.48
N PHE A 184 30.97 -11.67 9.92
CA PHE A 184 31.66 -12.59 10.81
C PHE A 184 32.54 -13.61 10.07
N SER A 185 32.51 -13.64 8.73
CA SER A 185 33.32 -14.57 7.92
C SER A 185 34.83 -14.41 8.10
N ARG A 186 35.26 -13.20 8.51
CA ARG A 186 36.69 -12.85 8.65
C ARG A 186 37.23 -13.04 10.06
N VAL A 187 36.41 -13.47 11.01
CA VAL A 187 36.79 -13.62 12.43
C VAL A 187 36.88 -15.09 12.81
N GLY A 188 37.99 -15.50 13.46
CA GLY A 188 38.20 -16.87 13.90
C GLY A 188 37.41 -17.22 15.17
N ALA A 189 36.98 -18.49 15.28
CA ALA A 189 36.07 -19.01 16.32
C ALA A 189 36.54 -18.93 17.79
N ALA A 190 37.72 -18.37 18.06
CA ALA A 190 38.35 -18.34 19.39
C ALA A 190 39.05 -16.99 19.70
N ASP A 191 38.69 -15.92 19.01
CA ASP A 191 39.43 -14.65 19.04
C ASP A 191 38.75 -13.56 19.89
N GLU A 192 39.56 -12.72 20.54
CA GLU A 192 39.09 -11.53 21.28
C GLU A 192 38.31 -10.58 20.35
N GLU A 193 38.68 -10.56 19.08
CA GLU A 193 38.00 -9.82 18.01
C GLU A 193 36.54 -10.28 17.80
N GLN A 194 36.25 -11.58 17.93
CA GLN A 194 34.88 -12.10 17.81
C GLN A 194 34.00 -11.57 18.93
N HIS A 195 34.52 -11.60 20.16
CA HIS A 195 33.79 -11.07 21.31
C HIS A 195 33.51 -9.57 21.16
N GLN A 196 34.49 -8.79 20.70
CA GLN A 196 34.30 -7.36 20.42
C GLN A 196 33.28 -7.11 19.32
N LEU A 197 33.26 -7.93 18.26
CA LEU A 197 32.29 -7.81 17.17
C LEU A 197 30.87 -8.17 17.63
N VAL A 198 30.73 -9.17 18.51
CA VAL A 198 29.44 -9.51 19.15
C VAL A 198 28.93 -8.36 20.03
N GLU A 199 29.78 -7.77 20.87
CA GLU A 199 29.41 -6.61 21.69
C GLU A 199 29.07 -5.39 20.81
N PHE A 200 29.75 -5.23 19.67
CA PHE A 200 29.42 -4.21 18.70
C PHE A 200 28.03 -4.43 18.09
N ALA A 201 27.77 -5.63 17.55
CA ALA A 201 26.48 -6.04 17.01
C ALA A 201 25.35 -5.81 18.01
N ARG A 202 25.58 -6.19 19.28
CA ARG A 202 24.66 -5.96 20.39
C ARG A 202 24.40 -4.47 20.61
N SER A 203 25.43 -3.62 20.66
CA SER A 203 25.24 -2.17 20.88
C SER A 203 24.49 -1.48 19.72
N LEU A 204 24.74 -1.88 18.46
CA LEU A 204 23.98 -1.39 17.31
C LEU A 204 22.47 -1.69 17.43
N HIS A 205 22.11 -2.84 18.01
CA HIS A 205 20.73 -3.26 18.17
C HIS A 205 20.07 -2.76 19.47
N GLU A 206 20.72 -2.93 20.62
CA GLU A 206 20.14 -2.68 21.94
C GLU A 206 20.26 -1.21 22.38
N ASP A 207 21.44 -0.62 22.19
CA ASP A 207 21.74 0.73 22.66
C ASP A 207 21.29 1.76 21.63
N GLU A 208 21.58 1.46 20.36
CA GLU A 208 21.32 2.35 19.25
C GLU A 208 19.97 2.06 18.59
N GLY A 209 19.44 0.85 18.69
CA GLY A 209 18.13 0.53 18.10
C GLY A 209 18.12 0.62 16.58
N LEU A 210 19.20 0.25 15.89
CA LEU A 210 19.24 0.22 14.42
C LEU A 210 18.46 -0.96 13.85
N LEU A 211 17.93 -0.79 12.63
CA LEU A 211 17.33 -1.89 11.88
C LEU A 211 18.40 -2.88 11.42
N GLY A 212 18.35 -4.10 11.96
CA GLY A 212 19.22 -5.19 11.54
C GLY A 212 18.52 -6.17 10.58
N VAL A 213 19.22 -6.59 9.53
CA VAL A 213 18.83 -7.70 8.66
C VAL A 213 19.93 -8.76 8.70
N TYR A 214 19.56 -9.97 9.12
CA TYR A 214 20.42 -11.14 9.03
C TYR A 214 20.42 -11.68 7.59
N VAL A 215 21.59 -11.67 6.95
CA VAL A 215 21.83 -12.30 5.66
C VAL A 215 22.25 -13.74 5.91
N ASN A 216 21.27 -14.64 5.83
CA ASN A 216 21.44 -16.06 6.04
C ASN A 216 21.90 -16.73 4.74
N VAL A 217 23.20 -16.96 4.61
CA VAL A 217 23.78 -17.67 3.45
C VAL A 217 23.73 -19.18 3.69
N HIS A 218 23.22 -19.94 2.72
CA HIS A 218 23.16 -21.40 2.80
C HIS A 218 24.57 -21.99 2.92
N PRO A 219 24.81 -23.00 3.78
CA PRO A 219 26.13 -23.64 3.93
C PRO A 219 26.81 -24.07 2.62
N ASP A 220 26.03 -24.65 1.71
CA ASP A 220 26.55 -25.15 0.42
C ASP A 220 26.80 -24.04 -0.61
N HIS A 221 26.40 -22.79 -0.34
CA HIS A 221 26.64 -21.66 -1.24
C HIS A 221 28.14 -21.38 -1.34
N GLY A 222 28.73 -21.64 -2.51
CA GLY A 222 30.17 -21.44 -2.73
C GLY A 222 31.08 -22.36 -1.89
N ARG A 223 30.53 -23.44 -1.28
CA ARG A 223 31.22 -24.47 -0.46
C ARG A 223 31.89 -23.92 0.83
N LEU A 224 31.11 -23.53 1.84
CA LEU A 224 31.68 -23.25 3.18
C LEU A 224 32.36 -24.49 3.78
N SER A 225 33.42 -24.31 4.56
CA SER A 225 34.08 -25.41 5.28
C SER A 225 33.23 -25.90 6.46
N GLU A 226 33.41 -27.16 6.89
CA GLU A 226 32.68 -27.73 8.05
C GLU A 226 32.84 -26.88 9.33
N ASP A 227 34.04 -26.36 9.58
CA ASP A 227 34.32 -25.46 10.72
C ASP A 227 33.54 -24.14 10.60
N ALA A 228 33.41 -23.58 9.39
CA ALA A 228 32.65 -22.36 9.15
C ALA A 228 31.14 -22.58 9.32
N VAL A 229 30.64 -23.76 8.95
CA VAL A 229 29.24 -24.15 9.18
C VAL A 229 28.95 -24.28 10.68
N ALA A 230 29.83 -24.93 11.43
CA ALA A 230 29.68 -25.06 12.89
C ALA A 230 29.73 -23.70 13.59
N ALA A 231 30.66 -22.82 13.21
CA ALA A 231 30.77 -21.47 13.75
C ALA A 231 29.53 -20.61 13.43
N LYS A 232 29.00 -20.70 12.19
CA LYS A 232 27.76 -20.04 11.79
C LYS A 232 26.58 -20.47 12.66
N GLY A 233 26.44 -21.78 12.92
CA GLY A 233 25.35 -22.30 13.77
C GLY A 233 25.36 -21.73 15.19
N ALA A 234 26.54 -21.58 15.80
CA ALA A 234 26.66 -20.95 17.12
C ALA A 234 26.26 -19.46 17.08
N LEU A 235 26.83 -18.71 16.13
CA LEU A 235 26.55 -17.28 15.92
C LEU A 235 25.07 -17.00 15.59
N GLU A 236 24.39 -17.91 14.89
CA GLU A 236 22.96 -17.79 14.60
C GLU A 236 22.12 -17.65 15.88
N SER A 237 22.38 -18.52 16.86
CA SER A 237 21.64 -18.56 18.12
C SER A 237 22.04 -17.46 19.10
N GLU A 238 23.31 -17.06 19.10
CA GLU A 238 23.87 -16.13 20.07
C GLU A 238 23.85 -14.67 19.61
N VAL A 239 23.85 -14.43 18.29
CA VAL A 239 24.11 -13.11 17.71
C VAL A 239 23.10 -12.75 16.62
N PHE A 240 23.02 -13.54 15.55
CA PHE A 240 22.26 -13.15 14.36
C PHE A 240 20.77 -13.06 14.63
N VAL A 241 20.16 -14.06 15.24
CA VAL A 241 18.72 -14.03 15.57
C VAL A 241 18.40 -13.00 16.67
N PRO A 242 19.15 -12.92 17.79
CA PRO A 242 18.85 -11.95 18.85
C PRO A 242 19.02 -10.48 18.46
N TYR A 243 20.05 -10.14 17.68
CA TYR A 243 20.46 -8.76 17.40
C TYR A 243 20.13 -8.27 15.99
N THR A 244 19.21 -8.95 15.31
CA THR A 244 18.62 -8.46 14.05
C THR A 244 17.10 -8.57 14.08
N ASN A 245 16.43 -7.80 13.21
CA ASN A 245 14.98 -7.76 13.11
C ASN A 245 14.48 -8.72 12.03
N TYR A 246 15.02 -8.59 10.81
CA TYR A 246 14.58 -9.35 9.65
C TYR A 246 15.65 -10.35 9.20
N GLU A 247 15.24 -11.27 8.33
CA GLU A 247 16.09 -12.31 7.77
C GLU A 247 15.87 -12.45 6.26
N ILE A 248 16.96 -12.53 5.51
CA ILE A 248 16.99 -12.83 4.08
C ILE A 248 17.85 -14.07 3.86
N CYS A 249 17.31 -15.08 3.17
CA CYS A 249 18.07 -16.28 2.81
C CYS A 249 18.69 -16.15 1.42
N ILE A 250 19.92 -16.64 1.26
CA ILE A 250 20.68 -16.70 0.02
C ILE A 250 21.07 -18.16 -0.23
N LYS A 251 20.56 -18.75 -1.32
CA LYS A 251 20.89 -20.09 -1.80
C LYS A 251 21.09 -20.09 -3.33
N ASN A 252 22.35 -20.25 -3.74
CA ASN A 252 22.79 -20.42 -5.14
C ASN A 252 22.61 -19.19 -6.06
N GLU A 253 22.30 -18.01 -5.56
CA GLU A 253 22.17 -16.79 -6.36
C GLU A 253 23.50 -16.40 -7.02
N GLY A 254 23.50 -16.29 -8.34
CA GLY A 254 24.70 -15.91 -9.10
C GLY A 254 25.80 -16.96 -9.19
N VAL A 255 25.59 -18.18 -8.66
CA VAL A 255 26.46 -19.33 -8.92
C VAL A 255 26.16 -19.81 -10.33
N ARG A 256 27.00 -19.43 -11.31
CA ARG A 256 27.03 -20.15 -12.59
C ARG A 256 27.44 -21.59 -12.29
N SER A 257 26.82 -22.58 -12.92
CA SER A 257 27.28 -23.97 -12.87
C SER A 257 28.69 -24.06 -13.48
N VAL A 258 29.71 -23.86 -12.67
CA VAL A 258 31.12 -24.04 -13.05
C VAL A 258 31.50 -25.48 -12.73
N ASP A 259 30.90 -26.43 -13.43
CA ASP A 259 31.33 -27.83 -13.45
C ASP A 259 31.07 -28.38 -14.87
N ASN A 260 31.69 -27.76 -15.88
CA ASN A 260 31.94 -28.35 -17.22
C ASN A 260 32.83 -27.43 -18.10
N ALA A 261 33.92 -26.87 -17.55
CA ALA A 261 34.88 -26.07 -18.34
C ALA A 261 36.32 -26.61 -18.34
N GLU A 262 36.58 -27.77 -17.73
CA GLU A 262 37.93 -28.36 -17.69
C GLU A 262 37.94 -29.84 -18.12
N ALA A 263 37.30 -30.19 -19.25
CA ALA A 263 37.60 -31.41 -20.00
C ALA A 263 36.90 -31.47 -21.36
N ALA A 264 37.41 -30.79 -22.39
CA ALA A 264 37.41 -31.27 -23.78
C ALA A 264 37.96 -30.20 -24.72
N ASP A 265 39.11 -30.51 -25.33
CA ASP A 265 39.53 -29.86 -26.56
C ASP A 265 38.50 -30.14 -27.66
N GLY A 266 37.88 -29.07 -28.18
CA GLY A 266 37.33 -28.95 -29.52
C GLY A 266 36.27 -29.99 -29.95
N GLU A 267 35.00 -29.61 -29.84
CA GLU A 267 33.95 -29.83 -30.84
C GLU A 267 32.74 -28.95 -30.47
N GLU A 268 32.02 -28.44 -31.48
CA GLU A 268 30.83 -27.60 -31.33
C GLU A 268 29.70 -28.43 -30.70
N GLU A 269 29.28 -28.18 -29.46
CA GLU A 269 28.16 -28.92 -28.85
C GLU A 269 27.22 -28.08 -27.98
N GLU A 270 25.97 -28.57 -27.96
CA GLU A 270 24.72 -28.00 -27.50
C GLU A 270 24.65 -27.77 -25.97
N GLU A 271 23.85 -26.77 -25.57
CA GLU A 271 23.63 -26.33 -24.19
C GLU A 271 22.95 -27.43 -23.34
N GLU A 272 23.67 -28.04 -22.38
CA GLU A 272 23.08 -28.97 -21.41
C GLU A 272 22.69 -28.27 -20.08
N GLU A 273 21.39 -28.26 -19.80
CA GLU A 273 20.74 -27.83 -18.56
C GLU A 273 20.93 -28.88 -17.43
N ALA A 274 21.16 -28.43 -16.20
CA ALA A 274 21.26 -29.33 -15.04
C ALA A 274 19.88 -29.79 -14.55
N ILE A 275 19.63 -31.10 -14.67
CA ILE A 275 18.39 -31.80 -14.30
C ILE A 275 18.45 -32.22 -12.80
N LEU A 276 17.43 -31.88 -12.00
CA LEU A 276 17.23 -32.45 -10.66
C LEU A 276 16.77 -33.92 -10.74
N GLU A 277 16.94 -34.71 -9.66
CA GLU A 277 16.59 -36.16 -9.63
C GLU A 277 15.09 -36.48 -9.91
N ASP A 278 14.22 -35.46 -9.98
CA ASP A 278 12.81 -35.57 -10.36
C ASP A 278 12.48 -35.04 -11.78
N GLY A 279 13.49 -34.60 -12.54
CA GLY A 279 13.32 -34.12 -13.92
C GLY A 279 12.95 -32.64 -14.05
N SER A 280 12.99 -31.84 -12.98
CA SER A 280 12.76 -30.39 -13.06
C SER A 280 14.08 -29.60 -13.18
N ASN A 281 14.15 -28.67 -14.15
CA ASN A 281 15.26 -27.72 -14.27
C ASN A 281 15.09 -26.61 -13.23
N PHE A 282 16.07 -26.43 -12.34
CA PHE A 282 16.16 -25.23 -11.50
C PHE A 282 17.18 -24.26 -12.07
N VAL A 283 16.71 -23.36 -12.94
CA VAL A 283 17.38 -22.09 -13.20
C VAL A 283 16.78 -21.10 -12.21
N SER A 284 17.59 -20.51 -11.33
CA SER A 284 17.15 -19.36 -10.52
C SER A 284 16.58 -18.31 -11.48
N PRO A 285 15.27 -18.00 -11.46
CA PRO A 285 14.63 -17.24 -12.54
C PRO A 285 15.19 -15.85 -12.75
N ASP A 286 15.88 -15.30 -11.75
CA ASP A 286 16.74 -14.13 -11.88
C ASP A 286 17.95 -14.38 -10.97
N GLY A 287 19.12 -13.83 -11.31
CA GLY A 287 20.32 -13.92 -10.47
C GLY A 287 20.17 -13.17 -9.15
N TRP A 288 21.11 -12.27 -8.86
CA TRP A 288 21.09 -11.47 -7.64
C TRP A 288 19.91 -10.50 -7.52
N ASP A 289 19.25 -10.17 -8.62
CA ASP A 289 18.13 -9.22 -8.68
C ASP A 289 16.99 -9.58 -7.73
N GLY A 290 16.71 -10.88 -7.57
CA GLY A 290 15.68 -11.37 -6.64
C GLY A 290 16.01 -11.09 -5.18
N ALA A 291 17.24 -11.40 -4.75
CA ALA A 291 17.71 -11.15 -3.39
C ALA A 291 17.82 -9.65 -3.10
N GLU A 292 18.33 -8.86 -4.05
CA GLU A 292 18.44 -7.41 -3.94
C GLU A 292 17.06 -6.73 -3.84
N TRP A 293 16.06 -7.24 -4.56
CA TRP A 293 14.68 -6.78 -4.45
C TRP A 293 14.07 -7.16 -3.10
N GLU A 294 14.23 -8.41 -2.63
CA GLU A 294 13.66 -8.86 -1.35
C GLU A 294 14.25 -8.08 -0.17
N LEU A 295 15.55 -7.78 -0.18
CA LEU A 295 16.16 -6.91 0.82
C LEU A 295 15.56 -5.51 0.80
N SER A 296 15.42 -4.92 -0.40
CA SER A 296 14.84 -3.57 -0.55
C SER A 296 13.39 -3.56 -0.07
N ARG A 297 12.64 -4.63 -0.34
CA ARG A 297 11.27 -4.83 0.12
C ARG A 297 11.20 -4.91 1.66
N LEU A 298 12.04 -5.73 2.29
CA LEU A 298 12.08 -5.85 3.75
C LEU A 298 12.35 -4.51 4.43
N VAL A 299 13.33 -3.76 3.92
CA VAL A 299 13.66 -2.40 4.42
C VAL A 299 12.49 -1.45 4.23
N ALA A 300 11.91 -1.39 3.02
CA ALA A 300 10.78 -0.52 2.72
C ALA A 300 9.59 -0.80 3.66
N ARG A 301 9.25 -2.08 3.87
CA ARG A 301 8.18 -2.48 4.78
C ARG A 301 8.48 -2.17 6.23
N ALA A 302 9.72 -2.37 6.68
CA ALA A 302 10.15 -2.01 8.02
C ALA A 302 10.00 -0.51 8.30
N THR A 303 10.15 0.32 7.25
CA THR A 303 10.02 1.79 7.34
C THR A 303 8.60 2.32 7.24
N LEU A 304 7.60 1.47 6.97
CA LEU A 304 6.21 1.90 6.90
C LEU A 304 5.68 2.26 8.30
N PRO A 305 4.75 3.22 8.40
CA PRO A 305 4.00 3.44 9.63
C PRO A 305 3.37 2.12 10.10
N PRO A 306 3.52 1.76 11.40
CA PRO A 306 2.92 0.55 11.92
C PRO A 306 1.40 0.65 11.83
N THR A 307 0.77 -0.45 11.40
CA THR A 307 -0.68 -0.55 11.45
C THR A 307 -1.14 -0.62 12.91
N VAL A 308 -2.20 0.10 13.24
CA VAL A 308 -2.81 0.05 14.56
C VAL A 308 -4.06 -0.83 14.48
N PRO A 309 -4.21 -1.86 15.34
CA PRO A 309 -5.41 -2.68 15.38
C PRO A 309 -6.71 -1.87 15.37
N GLY A 310 -7.52 -2.13 14.36
CA GLY A 310 -8.83 -1.50 14.15
C GLY A 310 -8.81 -0.06 13.62
N ALA A 311 -7.64 0.56 13.41
CA ALA A 311 -7.58 1.91 12.87
C ALA A 311 -8.37 2.04 11.56
N THR A 312 -9.15 3.11 11.46
CA THR A 312 -9.75 3.55 10.20
C THR A 312 -8.73 4.44 9.51
N TYR A 313 -8.00 3.90 8.55
CA TYR A 313 -7.09 4.70 7.74
C TYR A 313 -7.88 5.60 6.79
N GLU A 314 -7.45 6.85 6.65
CA GLU A 314 -7.93 7.69 5.57
C GLU A 314 -7.45 7.07 4.23
N PRO A 315 -8.26 7.11 3.16
CA PRO A 315 -7.81 6.66 1.84
C PRO A 315 -6.51 7.37 1.47
N GLY A 316 -5.42 6.61 1.27
CA GLY A 316 -4.06 7.11 1.01
C GLY A 316 -3.03 6.85 2.12
N ASP A 317 -3.47 6.53 3.35
CA ASP A 317 -2.63 6.19 4.52
C ASP A 317 -2.39 4.67 4.66
N LEU A 318 -2.97 3.88 3.76
CA LEU A 318 -2.92 2.43 3.83
C LEU A 318 -1.47 1.95 3.72
N ASN A 319 -1.04 1.19 4.72
CA ASN A 319 0.06 0.26 4.54
C ASN A 319 -0.23 -0.55 3.27
N CYS A 320 0.77 -0.70 2.42
CA CYS A 320 0.64 -1.33 1.13
C CYS A 320 -0.06 -2.71 1.23
N ALA A 321 0.07 -3.44 2.34
CA ALA A 321 -0.60 -4.73 2.54
C ALA A 321 -1.55 -4.80 3.74
N ASP A 322 -2.47 -3.84 3.87
CA ASP A 322 -3.50 -3.84 4.90
C ASP A 322 -4.44 -5.08 4.80
N ILE A 323 -4.70 -5.78 5.90
CA ILE A 323 -5.74 -6.83 5.94
C ILE A 323 -7.14 -6.26 5.61
N ASN A 324 -7.28 -4.95 5.75
CA ASN A 324 -8.42 -4.13 5.37
C ASN A 324 -8.26 -3.48 3.97
N MET A 325 -7.64 -4.19 3.00
CA MET A 325 -7.55 -3.91 1.54
C MET A 325 -8.88 -3.54 0.81
N GLY A 326 -9.96 -3.29 1.56
CA GLY A 326 -11.27 -2.92 1.10
C GLY A 326 -12.23 -4.10 1.03
N LYS A 327 -13.42 -3.84 0.48
CA LYS A 327 -14.43 -4.88 0.23
C LYS A 327 -14.11 -5.64 -1.04
N HIS A 328 -14.62 -6.86 -1.09
CA HIS A 328 -14.50 -7.84 -2.16
C HIS A 328 -13.07 -8.33 -2.39
N THR A 329 -12.37 -8.61 -1.28
CA THR A 329 -10.99 -9.09 -1.28
C THR A 329 -10.90 -10.57 -0.90
N PHE A 330 -9.87 -11.24 -1.42
CA PHE A 330 -9.69 -12.68 -1.37
C PHE A 330 -8.25 -13.07 -1.07
N PHE A 331 -8.05 -14.19 -0.40
CA PHE A 331 -6.73 -14.83 -0.31
C PHE A 331 -6.81 -16.32 -0.64
N LEU A 332 -5.75 -16.86 -1.25
CA LEU A 332 -5.69 -18.25 -1.69
C LEU A 332 -4.79 -19.09 -0.78
N SER A 333 -5.33 -20.16 -0.19
CA SER A 333 -4.56 -21.14 0.58
C SER A 333 -3.76 -22.07 -0.32
N LEU A 334 -2.43 -21.95 -0.28
CA LEU A 334 -1.55 -22.87 -0.99
C LEU A 334 -1.38 -24.18 -0.20
N SER A 335 -1.42 -25.30 -0.91
CA SER A 335 -1.36 -26.65 -0.32
C SER A 335 -0.21 -27.50 -0.85
N PHE A 336 0.82 -26.87 -1.42
CA PHE A 336 1.98 -27.56 -1.99
C PHE A 336 3.01 -27.86 -0.90
N PRO A 337 3.62 -29.07 -0.89
CA PRO A 337 4.71 -29.39 0.03
C PRO A 337 6.01 -28.65 -0.32
N HIS A 338 6.19 -28.27 -1.59
CA HIS A 338 7.25 -27.38 -2.07
C HIS A 338 6.68 -26.23 -2.91
N VAL A 339 7.12 -25.00 -2.66
CA VAL A 339 6.56 -23.81 -3.35
C VAL A 339 6.78 -23.79 -4.85
N LEU A 340 7.84 -24.44 -5.35
CA LEU A 340 8.16 -24.48 -6.79
C LEU A 340 7.08 -25.20 -7.60
N GLU A 341 6.35 -26.13 -6.97
CA GLU A 341 5.23 -26.83 -7.60
C GLU A 341 4.07 -25.88 -7.96
N ALA A 342 4.00 -24.70 -7.33
CA ALA A 342 3.00 -23.69 -7.65
C ALA A 342 3.29 -22.96 -8.98
N SER A 343 4.55 -22.97 -9.45
CA SER A 343 5.03 -22.15 -10.58
C SER A 343 4.12 -22.16 -11.82
N PRO A 344 3.65 -23.32 -12.34
CA PRO A 344 2.79 -23.36 -13.53
C PRO A 344 1.44 -22.68 -13.37
N TYR A 345 1.03 -22.38 -12.13
CA TYR A 345 -0.30 -21.89 -11.79
C TYR A 345 -0.28 -20.44 -11.29
N LEU A 346 0.90 -19.88 -10.99
CA LEU A 346 1.01 -18.59 -10.29
C LEU A 346 0.39 -17.43 -11.08
N GLU A 347 0.54 -17.42 -12.40
CA GLU A 347 -0.05 -16.36 -13.23
C GLU A 347 -1.56 -16.27 -13.03
N ALA A 348 -2.27 -17.39 -13.23
CA ALA A 348 -3.72 -17.45 -13.05
C ALA A 348 -4.14 -17.15 -11.60
N MET A 349 -3.42 -17.71 -10.62
CA MET A 349 -3.73 -17.52 -9.20
C MET A 349 -3.54 -16.05 -8.78
N CYS A 350 -2.44 -15.39 -9.16
CA CYS A 350 -2.17 -13.99 -8.81
C CYS A 350 -3.18 -13.03 -9.45
N LEU A 351 -3.69 -13.34 -10.64
CA LEU A 351 -4.77 -12.58 -11.27
C LEU A 351 -6.07 -12.65 -10.48
N ASP A 352 -6.27 -13.66 -9.65
CA ASP A 352 -7.57 -13.98 -9.07
C ASP A 352 -7.75 -13.55 -7.62
N VAL A 353 -6.66 -13.41 -6.86
CA VAL A 353 -6.69 -13.06 -5.43
C VAL A 353 -5.87 -11.82 -5.07
N ASP A 354 -6.06 -11.33 -3.84
CA ASP A 354 -5.36 -10.17 -3.29
C ASP A 354 -4.20 -10.58 -2.37
N ALA A 355 -4.17 -11.83 -1.90
CA ALA A 355 -3.11 -12.38 -1.06
C ALA A 355 -2.93 -13.89 -1.27
N MET A 356 -1.75 -14.43 -0.96
CA MET A 356 -1.48 -15.87 -0.90
C MET A 356 -1.27 -16.30 0.55
N GLU A 357 -1.91 -17.37 0.99
CA GLU A 357 -1.65 -17.97 2.30
C GLU A 357 -0.58 -19.06 2.16
N TYR A 358 0.56 -18.80 2.79
CA TYR A 358 1.68 -19.73 2.94
C TYR A 358 1.41 -20.63 4.16
N ARG A 359 0.94 -21.84 3.88
CA ARG A 359 0.68 -22.88 4.88
C ARG A 359 1.98 -23.55 5.30
N ALA A 360 2.69 -22.91 6.22
CA ALA A 360 3.96 -23.39 6.75
C ALA A 360 3.86 -24.79 7.37
N ASP A 361 2.69 -25.18 7.90
CA ASP A 361 2.46 -26.54 8.39
C ASP A 361 2.47 -27.61 7.28
N LEU A 362 2.19 -27.25 6.03
CA LEU A 362 2.14 -28.20 4.90
C LEU A 362 3.47 -28.35 4.16
N ILE A 363 4.45 -27.47 4.43
CA ILE A 363 5.77 -27.51 3.79
C ILE A 363 6.55 -28.73 4.27
N ALA A 364 7.15 -29.49 3.35
CA ALA A 364 7.88 -30.71 3.70
C ALA A 364 9.09 -30.43 4.62
N ALA A 365 9.80 -29.34 4.36
CA ALA A 365 10.96 -28.88 5.13
C ALA A 365 10.59 -27.93 6.28
N ARG A 366 9.38 -28.04 6.85
CA ARG A 366 8.85 -27.13 7.87
C ARG A 366 9.65 -27.04 9.18
N ASP A 367 10.49 -28.03 9.47
CA ASP A 367 11.35 -28.05 10.66
C ASP A 367 12.72 -27.36 10.43
N ASP A 368 13.02 -26.93 9.21
CA ASP A 368 14.23 -26.19 8.86
C ASP A 368 13.91 -24.70 8.65
N ARG A 369 14.46 -23.83 9.51
CA ARG A 369 14.26 -22.38 9.47
C ARG A 369 14.69 -21.77 8.13
N PHE A 370 15.84 -22.21 7.60
CA PHE A 370 16.38 -21.69 6.36
C PHE A 370 15.44 -22.03 5.21
N GLU A 371 15.10 -23.31 5.05
CA GLU A 371 14.25 -23.77 3.95
C GLU A 371 12.85 -23.17 4.04
N LEU A 372 12.30 -23.03 5.24
CA LEU A 372 10.99 -22.42 5.45
C LEU A 372 10.96 -20.95 5.02
N SER A 373 12.01 -20.19 5.32
CA SER A 373 12.15 -18.77 4.95
C SER A 373 12.47 -18.62 3.46
N TYR A 374 13.40 -19.42 2.94
CA TYR A 374 13.82 -19.39 1.54
C TYR A 374 12.67 -19.76 0.59
N GLN A 375 11.85 -20.76 0.93
CA GLN A 375 10.66 -21.10 0.14
C GLN A 375 9.61 -19.98 0.16
N LEU A 376 9.38 -19.34 1.30
CA LEU A 376 8.51 -18.17 1.38
C LEU A 376 9.00 -17.02 0.47
N GLN A 377 10.30 -16.71 0.49
CA GLN A 377 10.91 -15.70 -0.37
C GLN A 377 10.83 -16.08 -1.86
N THR A 378 11.06 -17.36 -2.16
CA THR A 378 10.93 -17.91 -3.52
C THR A 378 9.50 -17.75 -4.03
N LEU A 379 8.49 -18.04 -3.21
CA LEU A 379 7.08 -17.82 -3.55
C LEU A 379 6.83 -16.35 -3.90
N ARG A 380 7.25 -15.39 -3.06
CA ARG A 380 7.11 -13.95 -3.36
C ARG A 380 7.77 -13.59 -4.69
N ARG A 381 8.99 -14.07 -4.93
CA ARG A 381 9.74 -13.80 -6.17
C ARG A 381 8.98 -14.29 -7.39
N MET A 382 8.45 -15.52 -7.34
CA MET A 382 7.71 -16.09 -8.47
C MET A 382 6.34 -15.42 -8.68
N CYS A 383 5.68 -14.94 -7.62
CA CYS A 383 4.42 -14.20 -7.75
C CYS A 383 4.61 -12.79 -8.34
N ARG A 384 5.79 -12.17 -8.14
CA ARG A 384 6.03 -10.76 -8.45
C ARG A 384 5.72 -10.39 -9.92
N PRO A 385 6.17 -11.13 -10.95
CA PRO A 385 5.87 -10.80 -12.36
C PRO A 385 4.37 -10.85 -12.69
N HIS A 386 3.58 -11.57 -11.89
CA HIS A 386 2.15 -11.79 -12.13
C HIS A 386 1.24 -10.97 -11.22
N THR A 387 1.81 -10.19 -10.30
CA THR A 387 1.02 -9.45 -9.30
C THR A 387 0.43 -8.19 -9.92
N VAL A 388 -0.88 -8.20 -10.15
CA VAL A 388 -1.60 -7.06 -10.76
C VAL A 388 -2.15 -6.08 -9.71
N ARG A 389 -2.47 -6.56 -8.52
CA ARG A 389 -3.04 -5.77 -7.41
C ARG A 389 -1.99 -5.28 -6.42
N SER A 390 -0.73 -5.24 -6.85
CA SER A 390 0.37 -4.86 -5.97
C SER A 390 0.20 -3.40 -5.53
N PRO A 391 0.26 -3.12 -4.23
CA PRO A 391 0.25 -1.77 -3.70
C PRO A 391 1.55 -1.03 -4.00
N ARG A 392 1.56 0.29 -3.80
CA ARG A 392 2.81 1.06 -3.80
C ARG A 392 3.60 0.77 -2.51
N LEU A 393 4.89 0.45 -2.63
CA LEU A 393 5.79 0.29 -1.48
C LEU A 393 6.93 1.33 -1.55
N PRO A 394 6.80 2.48 -0.88
CA PRO A 394 7.85 3.49 -0.83
C PRO A 394 9.08 2.95 -0.08
N LEU A 395 10.26 3.09 -0.69
CA LEU A 395 11.53 2.88 -0.01
C LEU A 395 12.02 4.22 0.54
N ALA A 396 12.15 4.34 1.86
CA ALA A 396 12.66 5.54 2.51
C ALA A 396 14.08 5.86 2.03
N GLY A 397 14.38 7.10 1.63
CA GLY A 397 15.70 7.52 1.14
C GLY A 397 15.63 8.69 0.16
N ARG A 398 16.78 9.25 -0.23
CA ARG A 398 16.87 10.40 -1.17
C ARG A 398 16.58 10.02 -2.63
N GLY A 399 16.54 8.71 -2.94
CA GLY A 399 16.29 8.19 -4.29
C GLY A 399 14.81 8.13 -4.68
N GLY A 400 13.87 8.27 -3.74
CA GLY A 400 12.45 8.40 -4.05
C GLY A 400 11.82 7.20 -4.77
N ILE A 401 12.37 6.00 -4.57
CA ILE A 401 11.95 4.79 -5.28
C ILE A 401 10.64 4.27 -4.67
N VAL A 402 9.65 4.04 -5.53
CA VAL A 402 8.48 3.22 -5.20
C VAL A 402 8.73 1.83 -5.77
N LEU A 403 8.91 0.86 -4.88
CA LEU A 403 9.00 -0.54 -5.28
C LEU A 403 7.61 -1.04 -5.65
N GLU A 404 7.52 -1.75 -6.77
CA GLU A 404 6.40 -2.65 -7.03
C GLU A 404 6.62 -3.88 -6.13
N ASP A 405 5.76 -4.02 -5.10
CA ASP A 405 5.79 -5.16 -4.17
C ASP A 405 5.31 -6.43 -4.89
N SER A 406 5.37 -7.57 -4.21
CA SER A 406 4.70 -8.80 -4.65
C SER A 406 3.31 -8.91 -4.00
N ILE A 407 2.62 -10.00 -4.29
CA ILE A 407 1.34 -10.30 -3.66
C ILE A 407 1.53 -10.48 -2.14
N PRO A 408 0.68 -9.85 -1.30
CA PRO A 408 0.71 -10.05 0.14
C PRO A 408 0.68 -11.52 0.56
N ILE A 409 1.48 -11.88 1.57
CA ILE A 409 1.52 -13.24 2.13
C ILE A 409 0.86 -13.29 3.50
N VAL A 410 -0.04 -14.26 3.66
CA VAL A 410 -0.60 -14.71 4.93
C VAL A 410 0.19 -15.91 5.43
N TYR A 411 1.04 -15.71 6.43
CA TYR A 411 1.82 -16.78 7.02
C TYR A 411 0.99 -17.52 8.06
N THR A 412 0.79 -18.82 7.85
CA THR A 412 -0.09 -19.63 8.71
C THR A 412 0.61 -20.93 9.13
N VAL A 413 0.65 -21.17 10.44
CA VAL A 413 0.99 -22.49 11.01
C VAL A 413 -0.29 -23.05 11.63
N ARG A 414 -0.95 -23.98 10.92
CA ARG A 414 -2.23 -24.54 11.36
C ARG A 414 -2.02 -25.84 12.14
N THR A 415 -2.51 -25.90 13.37
CA THR A 415 -2.39 -27.10 14.23
C THR A 415 -3.48 -28.14 13.94
N ALA A 416 -3.25 -29.40 14.32
CA ALA A 416 -4.14 -30.52 14.00
C ALA A 416 -5.56 -30.34 14.57
N HIS A 417 -5.71 -29.93 15.82
CA HIS A 417 -7.02 -29.62 16.43
C HIS A 417 -7.70 -28.38 15.82
N GLN A 418 -6.96 -27.55 15.08
CA GLN A 418 -7.46 -26.37 14.37
C GLN A 418 -7.60 -26.60 12.85
N ALA A 419 -7.76 -27.85 12.38
CA ALA A 419 -7.91 -28.23 10.97
C ALA A 419 -6.61 -28.23 10.13
N GLY A 420 -5.44 -28.28 10.76
CA GLY A 420 -4.14 -28.32 10.10
C GLY A 420 -3.46 -29.68 10.23
N THR A 421 -2.14 -29.67 10.03
CA THR A 421 -1.30 -30.87 10.16
C THR A 421 -0.22 -30.76 11.21
N TYR A 422 -0.06 -29.58 11.82
CA TYR A 422 1.01 -29.36 12.80
C TYR A 422 0.66 -29.97 14.17
N PRO A 423 1.59 -30.65 14.85
CA PRO A 423 1.33 -31.22 16.17
C PRO A 423 0.93 -30.16 17.20
N ASP A 424 0.03 -30.54 18.10
CA ASP A 424 -0.50 -29.71 19.19
C ASP A 424 -0.31 -30.33 20.58
N ASP A 425 0.69 -31.21 20.69
CA ASP A 425 1.29 -31.55 21.96
C ASP A 425 2.18 -30.38 22.47
N GLU A 426 2.63 -30.45 23.73
CA GLU A 426 3.37 -29.35 24.38
C GLU A 426 4.60 -28.89 23.57
N GLU A 427 5.35 -29.85 23.03
CA GLU A 427 6.55 -29.60 22.21
C GLU A 427 6.17 -29.08 20.81
N GLY A 428 5.10 -29.59 20.20
CA GLY A 428 4.53 -29.07 18.96
C GLY A 428 4.12 -27.62 19.11
N ILE A 429 3.33 -27.27 20.12
CA ILE A 429 2.93 -25.88 20.36
C ILE A 429 4.16 -24.99 20.58
N ARG A 430 5.16 -25.45 21.33
CA ARG A 430 6.41 -24.70 21.51
C ARG A 430 7.09 -24.38 20.17
N ARG A 431 7.26 -25.38 19.30
CA ARG A 431 7.88 -25.21 17.98
C ARG A 431 7.02 -24.42 17.00
N MET A 432 5.69 -24.52 17.09
CA MET A 432 4.76 -23.70 16.32
C MET A 432 5.00 -22.20 16.57
N PHE A 433 5.16 -21.79 17.84
CA PHE A 433 5.49 -20.40 18.15
C PHE A 433 6.87 -19.98 17.62
N ASP A 434 7.84 -20.89 17.57
CA ASP A 434 9.14 -20.62 16.94
C ASP A 434 8.97 -20.39 15.43
N MET A 435 8.14 -21.18 14.74
CA MET A 435 7.81 -20.96 13.33
C MET A 435 7.07 -19.63 13.08
N LEU A 436 6.15 -19.24 13.97
CA LEU A 436 5.49 -17.92 13.85
C LEU A 436 6.50 -16.78 13.96
N ARG A 437 7.53 -16.90 14.81
CA ARG A 437 8.64 -15.94 14.86
C ARG A 437 9.45 -15.91 13.57
N VAL A 438 9.66 -17.05 12.91
CA VAL A 438 10.26 -17.10 11.57
C VAL A 438 9.43 -16.28 10.58
N GLY A 439 8.10 -16.46 10.58
CA GLY A 439 7.19 -15.66 9.75
C GLY A 439 7.35 -14.14 9.95
N LEU A 440 7.42 -13.68 11.21
CA LEU A 440 7.67 -12.26 11.53
C LEU A 440 9.02 -11.79 10.95
N ARG A 441 10.10 -12.56 11.17
CA ARG A 441 11.45 -12.25 10.68
C ARG A 441 11.55 -12.23 9.16
N SER A 442 10.75 -13.03 8.46
CA SER A 442 10.65 -13.02 7.00
C SER A 442 9.80 -11.86 6.44
N GLY A 443 9.34 -10.93 7.28
CA GLY A 443 8.63 -9.72 6.86
C GLY A 443 7.32 -10.00 6.13
N VAL A 444 6.51 -10.94 6.65
CA VAL A 444 5.17 -11.26 6.12
C VAL A 444 4.18 -10.14 6.41
N GLU A 445 3.22 -9.99 5.51
CA GLU A 445 2.17 -8.97 5.58
C GLU A 445 1.20 -9.26 6.70
N VAL A 446 0.76 -10.52 6.77
CA VAL A 446 -0.18 -11.01 7.76
C VAL A 446 0.36 -12.29 8.39
N CYS A 447 0.32 -12.37 9.71
CA CYS A 447 0.60 -13.58 10.48
C CYS A 447 -0.69 -14.08 11.13
N ASP A 448 -1.09 -15.31 10.81
CA ASP A 448 -2.28 -15.97 11.37
C ASP A 448 -1.92 -16.62 12.71
N VAL A 449 -2.52 -16.14 13.80
CA VAL A 449 -2.22 -16.56 15.18
C VAL A 449 -3.46 -17.22 15.78
N GLU A 450 -3.33 -18.49 16.11
CA GLU A 450 -4.42 -19.28 16.71
C GLU A 450 -4.69 -18.84 18.15
N SER A 451 -5.93 -18.46 18.44
CA SER A 451 -6.39 -18.00 19.76
C SER A 451 -6.56 -19.13 20.79
N ALA A 452 -6.37 -20.40 20.39
CA ALA A 452 -6.65 -21.57 21.21
C ALA A 452 -5.52 -21.98 22.15
N TRP A 453 -4.32 -21.38 22.02
CA TRP A 453 -3.10 -21.89 22.66
C TRP A 453 -2.57 -20.98 23.78
N ASP A 454 -1.41 -21.36 24.31
CA ASP A 454 -0.73 -20.77 25.47
C ASP A 454 -0.78 -19.22 25.48
N PRO A 455 -1.53 -18.59 26.41
CA PRO A 455 -1.65 -17.14 26.49
C PRO A 455 -0.32 -16.41 26.73
N THR A 456 0.63 -17.04 27.44
CA THR A 456 1.94 -16.43 27.73
C THR A 456 2.80 -16.38 26.48
N LYS A 457 2.80 -17.45 25.68
CA LYS A 457 3.53 -17.47 24.39
C LYS A 457 2.89 -16.55 23.38
N THR A 458 1.55 -16.50 23.34
CA THR A 458 0.80 -15.54 22.53
C THR A 458 1.17 -14.11 22.89
N ASP A 459 1.13 -13.74 24.17
CA ASP A 459 1.51 -12.40 24.62
C ASP A 459 2.97 -12.04 24.26
N SER A 460 3.89 -12.99 24.42
CA SER A 460 5.29 -12.82 24.01
C SER A 460 5.45 -12.59 22.51
N LEU A 461 4.73 -13.35 21.66
CA LEU A 461 4.76 -13.20 20.21
C LEU A 461 4.17 -11.85 19.77
N LEU A 462 3.04 -11.45 20.35
CA LEU A 462 2.36 -10.20 20.00
C LEU A 462 3.16 -8.98 20.45
N SER A 463 3.81 -9.05 21.62
CA SER A 463 4.71 -7.98 22.09
C SER A 463 5.92 -7.84 21.20
N LEU A 464 6.47 -8.97 20.76
CA LEU A 464 7.53 -8.96 19.77
C LEU A 464 7.07 -8.37 18.42
N ALA A 465 5.86 -8.72 17.96
CA ALA A 465 5.27 -8.19 16.73
C ALA A 465 5.11 -6.66 16.77
N GLU A 466 4.46 -6.13 17.82
CA GLU A 466 4.22 -4.70 18.00
C GLU A 466 5.52 -3.90 18.16
N GLU A 467 6.50 -4.43 18.89
CA GLU A 467 7.76 -3.73 19.15
C GLU A 467 8.69 -3.67 17.94
N ARG A 468 8.63 -4.65 17.01
CA ARG A 468 9.69 -4.83 16.01
C ARG A 468 9.24 -4.97 14.56
N TYR A 469 7.96 -5.24 14.28
CA TYR A 469 7.52 -5.64 12.95
C TYR A 469 6.34 -4.82 12.45
N ALA A 470 6.27 -4.66 11.12
CA ALA A 470 5.12 -4.08 10.43
C ALA A 470 4.05 -5.14 10.04
N THR A 471 4.22 -6.38 10.52
CA THR A 471 3.32 -7.51 10.24
C THR A 471 2.00 -7.33 10.97
N GLN A 472 0.90 -7.52 10.25
CA GLN A 472 -0.43 -7.52 10.84
C GLN A 472 -0.79 -8.89 11.42
N ILE A 473 -1.53 -8.87 12.52
CA ILE A 473 -1.95 -10.07 13.23
C ILE A 473 -3.40 -10.42 12.86
N LEU A 474 -3.61 -11.62 12.34
CA LEU A 474 -4.93 -12.21 12.13
C LEU A 474 -5.18 -13.24 13.23
N GLY A 475 -6.00 -12.90 14.23
CA GLY A 475 -6.39 -13.87 15.25
C GLY A 475 -7.36 -14.90 14.67
N SER A 476 -7.10 -16.19 14.84
CA SER A 476 -7.92 -17.25 14.26
C SER A 476 -8.44 -18.27 15.26
N HIS A 477 -9.57 -18.87 14.93
CA HIS A 477 -10.15 -20.01 15.66
C HIS A 477 -10.96 -20.90 14.71
N HIS A 478 -10.68 -22.19 14.73
CA HIS A 478 -11.36 -23.20 13.93
C HIS A 478 -12.00 -24.22 14.87
N VAL A 479 -13.30 -24.46 14.69
CA VAL A 479 -14.03 -25.54 15.35
C VAL A 479 -14.42 -26.55 14.30
N VAL A 480 -13.80 -27.74 14.38
CA VAL A 480 -14.00 -28.83 13.40
C VAL A 480 -14.71 -30.00 14.06
N GLY A 481 -15.67 -30.59 13.35
CA GLY A 481 -16.29 -31.86 13.74
C GLY A 481 -17.25 -31.75 14.94
N ARG A 482 -17.63 -30.53 15.32
CA ARG A 482 -18.73 -30.25 16.23
C ARG A 482 -19.44 -28.96 15.86
N GLU A 483 -20.73 -28.88 16.15
CA GLU A 483 -21.46 -27.62 16.11
C GLU A 483 -21.04 -26.69 17.25
N SER A 484 -21.17 -25.39 17.00
CA SER A 484 -21.02 -24.31 18.00
C SER A 484 -22.32 -23.52 18.11
N SER A 485 -22.68 -23.14 19.33
CA SER A 485 -23.76 -22.18 19.57
C SER A 485 -23.37 -20.77 19.12
N MET A 486 -24.37 -19.89 18.97
CA MET A 486 -24.12 -18.47 18.66
C MET A 486 -23.27 -17.78 19.74
N GLU A 487 -23.51 -18.11 21.01
CA GLU A 487 -22.77 -17.55 22.14
C GLU A 487 -21.29 -17.99 22.12
N GLU A 488 -21.03 -19.26 21.83
CA GLU A 488 -19.66 -19.76 21.60
C GLU A 488 -19.00 -19.05 20.41
N ALA A 489 -19.70 -18.91 19.28
CA ALA A 489 -19.17 -18.22 18.11
C ALA A 489 -18.76 -16.77 18.43
N VAL A 490 -19.61 -16.02 19.13
CA VAL A 490 -19.30 -14.66 19.64
C VAL A 490 -18.09 -14.70 20.59
N GLY A 491 -18.01 -15.71 21.45
CA GLY A 491 -16.87 -15.95 22.33
C GLY A 491 -15.56 -16.13 21.56
N PHE A 492 -15.55 -16.95 20.52
CA PHE A 492 -14.38 -17.16 19.67
C PHE A 492 -13.96 -15.88 18.96
N TYR A 493 -14.91 -15.08 18.45
CA TYR A 493 -14.58 -13.77 17.89
C TYR A 493 -13.87 -12.89 18.90
N ARG A 494 -14.40 -12.76 20.12
CA ARG A 494 -13.75 -11.98 21.18
C ARG A 494 -12.35 -12.49 21.51
N GLN A 495 -12.15 -13.80 21.56
CA GLN A 495 -10.82 -14.40 21.75
C GLN A 495 -9.87 -14.06 20.60
N CYS A 496 -10.34 -14.13 19.35
CA CYS A 496 -9.55 -13.77 18.17
C CYS A 496 -9.17 -12.28 18.10
N HIS A 497 -9.76 -11.40 18.93
CA HIS A 497 -9.26 -10.03 19.03
C HIS A 497 -7.91 -9.95 19.76
N LEU A 498 -7.49 -11.03 20.44
CA LEU A 498 -6.20 -11.15 21.14
C LEU A 498 -5.92 -9.92 22.02
N ASP A 499 -6.86 -9.64 22.93
CA ASP A 499 -6.85 -8.47 23.82
C ASP A 499 -6.75 -7.11 23.10
N GLY A 500 -7.29 -7.03 21.89
CA GLY A 500 -7.30 -5.82 21.06
C GLY A 500 -6.04 -5.62 20.21
N ARG A 501 -5.15 -6.63 20.16
CA ARG A 501 -3.87 -6.59 19.43
C ARG A 501 -3.97 -7.21 18.03
N ALA A 502 -5.07 -7.91 17.74
CA ALA A 502 -5.33 -8.45 16.40
C ALA A 502 -5.89 -7.38 15.45
N HIS A 503 -5.36 -7.37 14.23
CA HIS A 503 -5.79 -6.49 13.14
C HIS A 503 -6.99 -7.07 12.36
N GLY A 504 -7.24 -8.36 12.49
CA GLY A 504 -8.43 -9.05 11.96
C GLY A 504 -8.76 -10.26 12.82
N ALA A 505 -10.00 -10.75 12.75
CA ALA A 505 -10.42 -11.96 13.44
C ALA A 505 -11.09 -12.94 12.47
N LYS A 506 -10.60 -14.18 12.44
CA LYS A 506 -11.05 -15.26 11.55
C LYS A 506 -11.63 -16.40 12.38
N VAL A 507 -12.93 -16.62 12.28
CA VAL A 507 -13.60 -17.74 12.95
C VAL A 507 -14.21 -18.65 11.90
N VAL A 508 -13.88 -19.94 12.01
CA VAL A 508 -14.35 -20.98 11.09
C VAL A 508 -15.07 -22.05 11.89
N LEU A 509 -16.32 -22.34 11.52
CA LEU A 509 -17.17 -23.28 12.24
C LEU A 509 -17.64 -24.41 11.32
N SER A 510 -17.81 -25.61 11.89
CA SER A 510 -18.53 -26.71 11.27
C SER A 510 -20.05 -26.56 11.45
N VAL A 511 -20.81 -26.90 10.41
CA VAL A 511 -22.26 -27.05 10.44
C VAL A 511 -22.58 -28.47 9.98
N ASP A 512 -23.29 -29.22 10.81
CA ASP A 512 -23.62 -30.63 10.54
C ASP A 512 -25.05 -30.79 9.98
N ASP A 513 -25.81 -29.70 9.83
CA ASP A 513 -27.20 -29.69 9.37
C ASP A 513 -27.53 -28.49 8.45
N ASP A 514 -27.84 -28.78 7.17
CA ASP A 514 -28.23 -27.83 6.13
C ASP A 514 -29.46 -26.97 6.48
N SER A 515 -30.29 -27.40 7.45
CA SER A 515 -31.45 -26.61 7.90
C SER A 515 -31.07 -25.38 8.73
N LYS A 516 -29.79 -25.26 9.14
CA LYS A 516 -29.27 -24.18 9.98
C LYS A 516 -28.52 -23.09 9.21
N ASP A 517 -28.62 -23.03 7.88
CA ASP A 517 -28.10 -21.96 7.02
C ASP A 517 -28.49 -20.54 7.48
N ALA A 518 -29.64 -20.40 8.15
CA ALA A 518 -30.08 -19.13 8.74
C ALA A 518 -29.27 -18.73 9.98
N MET A 519 -28.91 -19.69 10.85
CA MET A 519 -28.09 -19.41 12.04
C MET A 519 -26.65 -19.05 11.66
N ALA A 520 -26.16 -19.75 10.64
CA ALA A 520 -24.92 -19.49 9.92
C ALA A 520 -24.82 -18.05 9.38
N LEU A 521 -25.87 -17.60 8.70
CA LEU A 521 -26.07 -16.23 8.24
C LEU A 521 -26.11 -15.25 9.42
N ASP A 522 -26.89 -15.56 10.45
CA ASP A 522 -27.02 -14.73 11.65
C ASP A 522 -25.68 -14.59 12.38
N ALA A 523 -24.83 -15.62 12.40
CA ALA A 523 -23.53 -15.57 13.04
C ALA A 523 -22.57 -14.66 12.29
N GLY A 524 -22.54 -14.74 10.96
CA GLY A 524 -21.74 -13.84 10.12
C GLY A 524 -22.21 -12.38 10.21
N LEU A 525 -23.53 -12.14 10.22
CA LEU A 525 -24.10 -10.80 10.40
C LEU A 525 -23.89 -10.26 11.82
N LEU A 526 -24.05 -11.09 12.84
CA LEU A 526 -23.81 -10.74 14.23
C LEU A 526 -22.32 -10.44 14.46
N ALA A 527 -21.42 -11.22 13.89
CA ALA A 527 -19.98 -10.93 13.93
C ALA A 527 -19.65 -9.58 13.28
N GLN A 528 -20.30 -9.22 12.16
CA GLN A 528 -20.18 -7.86 11.60
C GLN A 528 -20.76 -6.78 12.54
N SER A 529 -21.76 -7.10 13.35
CA SER A 529 -22.33 -6.17 14.33
C SER A 529 -21.50 -6.01 15.61
N LEU A 530 -20.73 -7.04 16.01
CA LEU A 530 -19.78 -6.97 17.15
C LEU A 530 -18.67 -5.93 16.93
N CYS A 531 -18.43 -5.53 15.69
CA CYS A 531 -17.52 -4.43 15.33
C CYS A 531 -17.98 -3.06 15.86
N ARG A 532 -19.24 -2.92 16.29
CA ARG A 532 -19.83 -1.63 16.72
C ARG A 532 -20.00 -1.61 18.24
N THR A 533 -18.91 -1.38 18.96
CA THR A 533 -19.01 -0.93 20.35
C THR A 533 -18.73 0.57 20.38
N SER A 534 -19.67 1.35 20.94
CA SER A 534 -19.64 2.82 21.01
C SER A 534 -18.23 3.38 21.19
N GLY A 535 -17.66 3.99 20.14
CA GLY A 535 -16.37 4.68 20.17
C GLY A 535 -15.11 3.80 20.03
N ARG A 536 -15.21 2.53 19.64
CA ARG A 536 -14.05 1.65 19.37
C ARG A 536 -13.89 1.27 17.89
N PRO A 537 -12.64 0.98 17.43
CA PRO A 537 -12.31 0.86 16.01
C PRO A 537 -12.76 -0.47 15.38
N VAL A 538 -12.92 -0.53 14.05
CA VAL A 538 -13.52 -1.66 13.31
C VAL A 538 -12.47 -2.72 12.96
N VAL A 539 -12.50 -3.88 13.62
CA VAL A 539 -11.70 -5.05 13.24
C VAL A 539 -12.43 -5.85 12.13
N PRO A 540 -11.82 -6.13 10.96
CA PRO A 540 -12.41 -6.99 9.95
C PRO A 540 -12.58 -8.43 10.47
N ASN A 541 -13.84 -8.86 10.53
CA ASN A 541 -14.22 -10.21 10.91
C ASN A 541 -14.41 -11.09 9.66
N VAL A 542 -13.65 -12.17 9.58
CA VAL A 542 -13.80 -13.24 8.59
C VAL A 542 -14.65 -14.35 9.22
N ALA A 543 -15.85 -14.57 8.66
CA ALA A 543 -16.82 -15.53 9.15
C ALA A 543 -17.09 -16.60 8.11
N LEU A 544 -16.71 -17.84 8.43
CA LEU A 544 -16.76 -18.93 7.47
C LEU A 544 -17.33 -20.19 8.07
N LEU A 545 -18.09 -20.88 7.25
CA LEU A 545 -18.67 -22.16 7.58
C LEU A 545 -18.14 -23.21 6.61
N LEU A 546 -17.81 -24.36 7.15
CA LEU A 546 -17.31 -25.50 6.38
C LEU A 546 -18.47 -26.25 5.71
N GLY A 547 -18.17 -26.98 4.63
CA GLY A 547 -19.15 -27.80 3.91
C GLY A 547 -19.92 -27.04 2.82
N GLU A 548 -20.73 -27.77 2.04
CA GLU A 548 -21.52 -27.19 0.93
C GLU A 548 -22.54 -26.16 1.42
N ALA A 549 -23.23 -26.43 2.54
CA ALA A 549 -24.11 -25.49 3.22
C ALA A 549 -23.41 -24.15 3.58
N GLY A 550 -22.11 -24.22 3.88
CA GLY A 550 -21.31 -23.05 4.25
C GLY A 550 -20.96 -22.09 3.12
N GLN A 551 -21.20 -22.44 1.85
CA GLN A 551 -20.85 -21.61 0.68
C GLN A 551 -21.44 -20.19 0.75
N TYR A 552 -22.64 -20.04 1.29
CA TYR A 552 -23.30 -18.74 1.40
C TYR A 552 -22.55 -17.78 2.34
N SER A 553 -21.92 -18.29 3.40
CA SER A 553 -21.09 -17.47 4.31
C SER A 553 -19.91 -16.83 3.58
N ARG A 554 -19.27 -17.55 2.65
CA ARG A 554 -18.17 -17.04 1.81
C ARG A 554 -18.64 -15.92 0.88
N ILE A 555 -19.83 -16.07 0.30
CA ILE A 555 -20.42 -15.05 -0.57
C ILE A 555 -20.65 -13.75 0.20
N LEU A 556 -21.12 -13.84 1.45
CA LEU A 556 -21.42 -12.67 2.29
C LEU A 556 -20.20 -12.04 2.96
N ASN A 557 -19.16 -12.83 3.22
CA ASN A 557 -17.91 -12.34 3.78
C ASN A 557 -17.21 -11.43 2.76
N THR A 558 -17.36 -10.11 2.83
CA THR A 558 -16.81 -9.24 1.78
C THR A 558 -15.32 -8.97 1.92
N ARG A 559 -14.69 -9.20 3.07
CA ARG A 559 -13.28 -8.84 3.28
C ARG A 559 -12.44 -10.08 3.53
N PHE A 560 -11.29 -10.14 2.86
CA PHE A 560 -10.25 -11.13 3.11
C PHE A 560 -10.78 -12.56 3.15
N THR A 561 -11.55 -12.93 2.11
CA THR A 561 -12.23 -14.23 2.06
C THR A 561 -11.26 -15.30 1.58
N PRO A 562 -11.04 -16.40 2.33
CA PRO A 562 -10.30 -17.54 1.79
C PRO A 562 -11.09 -18.22 0.67
N VAL A 563 -10.41 -18.44 -0.44
CA VAL A 563 -10.95 -19.07 -1.65
C VAL A 563 -10.12 -20.28 -2.06
N THR A 564 -10.66 -21.04 -3.02
CA THR A 564 -9.88 -22.00 -3.82
C THR A 564 -9.65 -21.43 -5.23
N HIS A 565 -8.95 -22.18 -6.08
CA HIS A 565 -8.67 -21.80 -7.45
C HIS A 565 -8.71 -23.03 -8.36
N GLU A 566 -9.20 -22.87 -9.59
CA GLU A 566 -9.41 -23.97 -10.55
C GLU A 566 -8.11 -24.68 -10.92
N SER A 567 -6.98 -23.98 -10.84
CA SER A 567 -5.64 -24.53 -11.10
C SER A 567 -5.03 -25.32 -9.94
N LEU A 568 -5.61 -25.31 -8.74
CA LEU A 568 -5.06 -26.09 -7.63
C LEU A 568 -5.35 -27.58 -7.80
N PRO A 569 -4.39 -28.48 -7.51
CA PRO A 569 -4.58 -29.92 -7.64
C PRO A 569 -5.61 -30.48 -6.65
N PHE A 570 -5.82 -29.79 -5.51
CA PHE A 570 -6.77 -30.17 -4.48
C PHE A 570 -7.42 -28.92 -3.87
N VAL A 571 -8.66 -29.06 -3.40
CA VAL A 571 -9.38 -28.00 -2.67
C VAL A 571 -9.02 -28.07 -1.18
N ALA A 572 -8.58 -26.96 -0.59
CA ALA A 572 -8.03 -26.94 0.78
C ALA A 572 -9.08 -27.15 1.90
N ALA A 573 -10.36 -26.87 1.63
CA ALA A 573 -11.46 -27.16 2.56
C ALA A 573 -12.78 -27.44 1.81
N PRO A 574 -13.66 -28.32 2.31
CA PRO A 574 -14.97 -28.59 1.70
C PRO A 574 -15.82 -27.32 1.55
N GLY A 575 -16.44 -27.14 0.37
CA GLY A 575 -17.31 -25.99 0.08
C GLY A 575 -16.57 -24.68 -0.24
N GLN A 576 -15.28 -24.70 -0.57
CA GLN A 576 -14.60 -23.52 -1.12
C GLN A 576 -15.14 -23.16 -2.50
N LEU A 577 -15.27 -21.86 -2.74
CA LEU A 577 -15.64 -21.24 -4.02
C LEU A 577 -14.43 -20.47 -4.54
N THR A 578 -14.35 -20.28 -5.86
CA THR A 578 -13.34 -19.41 -6.45
C THR A 578 -13.72 -17.94 -6.31
N ALA A 579 -12.75 -17.04 -6.41
CA ALA A 579 -13.01 -15.59 -6.34
C ALA A 579 -14.03 -15.16 -7.42
N ASN A 580 -13.97 -15.75 -8.61
CA ASN A 580 -14.88 -15.47 -9.72
C ASN A 580 -16.32 -15.92 -9.41
N GLU A 581 -16.49 -17.13 -8.87
CA GLU A 581 -17.81 -17.63 -8.47
C GLU A 581 -18.46 -16.74 -7.41
N ILE A 582 -17.68 -16.30 -6.41
CA ILE A 582 -18.15 -15.40 -5.37
C ILE A 582 -18.56 -14.04 -5.97
N MET A 583 -17.72 -13.45 -6.82
CA MET A 583 -18.00 -12.13 -7.42
C MET A 583 -19.20 -12.17 -8.36
N ALA A 584 -19.30 -13.20 -9.20
CA ALA A 584 -20.46 -13.40 -10.07
C ALA A 584 -21.75 -13.56 -9.24
N THR A 585 -21.69 -14.35 -8.16
CA THR A 585 -22.85 -14.54 -7.28
C THR A 585 -23.24 -13.25 -6.56
N ARG A 586 -22.27 -12.48 -6.07
CA ARG A 586 -22.51 -11.15 -5.47
C ARG A 586 -23.19 -10.20 -6.44
N LEU A 587 -22.77 -10.21 -7.71
CA LEU A 587 -23.36 -9.37 -8.74
C LEU A 587 -24.81 -9.77 -9.02
N VAL A 588 -25.08 -11.07 -9.24
CA VAL A 588 -26.43 -11.59 -9.50
C VAL A 588 -27.38 -11.34 -8.33
N MET A 589 -26.86 -11.43 -7.09
CA MET A 589 -27.62 -11.14 -5.87
C MET A 589 -27.78 -9.64 -5.57
N GLY A 590 -27.17 -8.75 -6.35
CA GLY A 590 -27.16 -7.31 -6.08
C GLY A 590 -26.40 -6.90 -4.81
N ARG A 591 -25.50 -7.76 -4.31
CA ARG A 591 -24.59 -7.48 -3.18
C ARG A 591 -23.43 -6.58 -3.58
N ILE A 592 -23.04 -6.62 -4.85
CA ILE A 592 -22.23 -5.59 -5.50
C ILE A 592 -23.03 -5.04 -6.68
N LYS A 593 -23.13 -3.71 -6.77
CA LYS A 593 -23.82 -3.04 -7.87
C LYS A 593 -22.78 -2.45 -8.82
N PRO A 594 -22.99 -2.56 -10.14
CA PRO A 594 -22.24 -1.75 -11.09
C PRO A 594 -22.45 -0.28 -10.78
N LEU A 595 -21.37 0.49 -10.81
CA LEU A 595 -21.37 1.93 -10.58
C LEU A 595 -20.73 2.62 -11.79
N LYS A 596 -21.15 3.84 -12.04
CA LYS A 596 -20.66 4.72 -13.09
C LYS A 596 -19.79 5.81 -12.49
N PHE A 597 -18.57 5.88 -12.98
CA PHE A 597 -17.62 6.93 -12.70
C PHE A 597 -17.38 7.73 -13.98
N GLY A 598 -16.75 8.89 -13.86
CA GLY A 598 -16.38 9.63 -15.06
C GLY A 598 -15.46 10.80 -14.78
N ILE A 599 -15.03 11.45 -15.85
CA ILE A 599 -14.28 12.71 -15.80
C ILE A 599 -15.08 13.83 -16.45
N LEU A 600 -15.36 14.88 -15.67
CA LEU A 600 -15.97 16.13 -16.12
C LEU A 600 -14.90 17.14 -16.51
N GLY A 601 -15.03 17.72 -17.69
CA GLY A 601 -14.17 18.81 -18.17
C GLY A 601 -14.67 19.33 -19.52
N HIS A 602 -13.90 20.22 -20.15
CA HIS A 602 -14.20 20.68 -21.51
C HIS A 602 -12.96 20.56 -22.40
N ASN A 603 -13.13 20.04 -23.62
CA ASN A 603 -12.06 19.68 -24.56
C ASN A 603 -11.12 18.60 -24.02
N ILE A 604 -11.67 17.53 -23.47
CA ILE A 604 -10.91 16.51 -22.70
C ILE A 604 -10.74 15.18 -23.41
N ALA A 605 -11.01 15.11 -24.72
CA ALA A 605 -10.86 13.89 -25.54
C ALA A 605 -9.48 13.22 -25.43
N TYR A 606 -8.44 13.95 -25.02
CA TYR A 606 -7.08 13.45 -24.82
C TYR A 606 -6.83 12.80 -23.45
N SER A 607 -7.81 12.83 -22.55
CA SER A 607 -7.68 12.36 -21.16
C SER A 607 -7.39 10.87 -21.09
N VAL A 608 -6.44 10.49 -20.23
CA VAL A 608 -6.05 9.10 -19.99
C VAL A 608 -6.85 8.48 -18.84
N SER A 609 -7.59 9.29 -18.06
CA SER A 609 -8.33 8.82 -16.89
C SER A 609 -9.31 7.68 -17.16
N PRO A 610 -10.07 7.65 -18.28
CA PRO A 610 -10.95 6.51 -18.59
C PRO A 610 -10.19 5.19 -18.76
N ALA A 611 -9.05 5.19 -19.47
CA ALA A 611 -8.24 4.00 -19.64
C ALA A 611 -7.60 3.55 -18.32
N MET A 612 -7.05 4.50 -17.55
CA MET A 612 -6.40 4.23 -16.26
C MET A 612 -7.37 3.64 -15.23
N HIS A 613 -8.53 4.26 -15.02
CA HIS A 613 -9.52 3.79 -14.06
C HIS A 613 -10.25 2.53 -14.55
N GLY A 614 -10.52 2.42 -15.86
CA GLY A 614 -11.06 1.19 -16.45
C GLY A 614 -10.15 -0.02 -16.22
N ALA A 615 -8.84 0.15 -16.42
CA ALA A 615 -7.86 -0.88 -16.12
C ALA A 615 -7.80 -1.21 -14.62
N ALA A 616 -7.88 -0.20 -13.74
CA ALA A 616 -7.91 -0.41 -12.30
C ALA A 616 -9.15 -1.19 -11.82
N PHE A 617 -10.34 -0.87 -12.34
CA PHE A 617 -11.56 -1.63 -12.04
C PHE A 617 -11.48 -3.07 -12.54
N SER A 618 -10.93 -3.29 -13.75
CA SER A 618 -10.70 -4.63 -14.28
C SER A 618 -9.71 -5.43 -13.42
N ALA A 619 -8.56 -4.83 -13.09
CA ALA A 619 -7.54 -5.42 -12.24
C ALA A 619 -8.11 -5.84 -10.87
N THR A 620 -8.98 -5.03 -10.29
CA THR A 620 -9.63 -5.30 -9.00
C THR A 620 -10.94 -6.10 -9.12
N LYS A 621 -11.35 -6.51 -10.33
CA LYS A 621 -12.61 -7.23 -10.60
C LYS A 621 -13.86 -6.49 -10.11
N LEU A 622 -13.79 -5.17 -10.02
CA LEU A 622 -14.94 -4.34 -9.68
C LEU A 622 -15.78 -4.11 -10.95
N PRO A 623 -17.11 -4.31 -10.92
CA PRO A 623 -17.97 -4.23 -12.09
C PRO A 623 -18.35 -2.77 -12.40
N HIS A 624 -17.38 -1.86 -12.35
CA HIS A 624 -17.59 -0.43 -12.52
C HIS A 624 -17.21 0.02 -13.93
N SER A 625 -17.71 1.18 -14.32
CA SER A 625 -17.43 1.81 -15.61
C SER A 625 -16.92 3.23 -15.41
N TYR A 626 -16.18 3.77 -16.37
CA TYR A 626 -15.62 5.11 -16.30
C TYR A 626 -15.80 5.85 -17.63
N ASP A 627 -16.59 6.92 -17.62
CA ASP A 627 -16.99 7.67 -18.82
C ASP A 627 -16.27 9.01 -18.96
N LEU A 628 -16.19 9.51 -20.19
CA LEU A 628 -15.69 10.85 -20.51
C LEU A 628 -16.88 11.79 -20.70
N LEU A 629 -16.97 12.82 -19.84
CA LEU A 629 -18.06 13.80 -19.82
C LEU A 629 -17.52 15.17 -20.25
N ASP A 630 -17.45 15.39 -21.57
CA ASP A 630 -16.99 16.66 -22.15
C ASP A 630 -18.17 17.63 -22.25
N MET A 631 -18.25 18.57 -21.29
CA MET A 631 -19.36 19.50 -21.12
C MET A 631 -18.83 20.91 -20.89
N GLU A 632 -19.44 21.90 -21.53
CA GLU A 632 -19.06 23.31 -21.36
C GLU A 632 -19.58 23.91 -20.05
N ASP A 633 -20.72 23.42 -19.54
CA ASP A 633 -21.37 23.91 -18.32
C ASP A 633 -21.67 22.74 -17.36
N VAL A 634 -21.38 22.95 -16.07
CA VAL A 634 -21.68 22.01 -14.99
C VAL A 634 -23.19 21.77 -14.86
N ALA A 635 -24.03 22.74 -15.21
CA ALA A 635 -25.48 22.59 -15.14
C ALA A 635 -26.01 21.44 -16.02
N GLU A 636 -25.34 21.14 -17.14
CA GLU A 636 -25.68 20.01 -18.02
C GLU A 636 -25.49 18.67 -17.28
N LEU A 637 -24.37 18.54 -16.55
CA LEU A 637 -24.09 17.36 -15.74
C LEU A 637 -25.17 17.18 -14.66
N VAL A 638 -25.44 18.23 -13.88
CA VAL A 638 -26.37 18.17 -12.75
C VAL A 638 -27.79 17.82 -13.20
N GLY A 639 -28.18 18.20 -14.41
CA GLY A 639 -29.46 17.82 -15.03
C GLY A 639 -29.49 16.42 -15.65
N SER A 640 -28.36 15.72 -15.75
CA SER A 640 -28.25 14.44 -16.46
C SER A 640 -28.66 13.22 -15.62
N ASP A 641 -29.05 12.15 -16.29
CA ASP A 641 -29.30 10.84 -15.66
C ASP A 641 -28.03 10.25 -15.03
N PHE A 642 -26.85 10.60 -15.55
CA PHE A 642 -25.57 10.16 -15.00
C PHE A 642 -25.35 10.69 -13.58
N TRP A 643 -25.64 11.97 -13.34
CA TRP A 643 -25.48 12.60 -12.03
C TRP A 643 -26.56 12.18 -11.04
N ASN A 644 -27.80 12.04 -11.50
CA ASN A 644 -28.97 11.78 -10.65
C ASN A 644 -29.25 10.28 -10.45
N GLY A 645 -28.57 9.40 -11.17
CA GLY A 645 -28.74 7.95 -11.07
C GLY A 645 -28.27 7.37 -9.73
N ASP A 646 -28.95 6.31 -9.28
CA ASP A 646 -28.57 5.55 -8.08
C ASP A 646 -27.23 4.82 -8.24
N ASP A 647 -26.80 4.62 -9.50
CA ASP A 647 -25.55 3.98 -9.91
C ASP A 647 -24.38 4.97 -10.06
N PHE A 648 -24.57 6.27 -9.77
CA PHE A 648 -23.44 7.21 -9.72
C PHE A 648 -22.46 6.83 -8.60
N GLY A 649 -21.22 6.53 -8.97
CA GLY A 649 -20.16 6.10 -8.06
C GLY A 649 -19.22 7.23 -7.62
N GLY A 650 -19.02 8.22 -8.48
CA GLY A 650 -18.07 9.31 -8.24
C GLY A 650 -17.63 9.99 -9.54
N LEU A 651 -16.86 11.07 -9.42
CA LEU A 651 -16.48 11.88 -10.59
C LEU A 651 -15.13 12.55 -10.38
N SER A 652 -14.21 12.40 -11.33
CA SER A 652 -13.06 13.31 -11.45
C SER A 652 -13.49 14.61 -12.11
N VAL A 653 -12.93 15.72 -11.67
CA VAL A 653 -13.22 17.05 -12.23
C VAL A 653 -11.93 17.68 -12.69
N THR A 654 -11.90 18.13 -13.94
CA THR A 654 -10.77 18.85 -14.52
C THR A 654 -11.19 20.23 -15.05
N ILE A 655 -10.27 20.93 -15.70
CA ILE A 655 -10.47 22.26 -16.25
C ILE A 655 -11.68 22.26 -17.21
N PRO A 656 -12.56 23.29 -17.15
CA PRO A 656 -12.53 24.48 -16.28
C PRO A 656 -13.35 24.34 -14.98
N HIS A 657 -13.82 23.14 -14.64
CA HIS A 657 -14.93 22.94 -13.69
C HIS A 657 -14.55 22.75 -12.22
N LYS A 658 -13.25 22.73 -11.89
CA LYS A 658 -12.74 22.44 -10.53
C LYS A 658 -13.28 23.37 -9.42
N GLN A 659 -13.77 24.56 -9.78
CA GLN A 659 -14.42 25.50 -8.85
C GLN A 659 -15.94 25.53 -9.04
N ASN A 660 -16.41 25.46 -10.28
CA ASN A 660 -17.82 25.60 -10.64
C ASN A 660 -18.69 24.43 -10.14
N ILE A 661 -18.09 23.27 -9.87
CA ILE A 661 -18.79 22.10 -9.32
C ILE A 661 -19.05 22.18 -7.81
N MET A 662 -18.25 22.98 -7.07
CA MET A 662 -18.29 23.04 -5.61
C MET A 662 -19.67 23.39 -5.02
N PRO A 663 -20.47 24.32 -5.61
CA PRO A 663 -21.80 24.64 -5.09
C PRO A 663 -22.81 23.49 -5.11
N PHE A 664 -22.50 22.39 -5.79
CA PHE A 664 -23.36 21.20 -5.89
C PHE A 664 -22.94 20.08 -4.93
N MET A 665 -21.96 20.33 -4.05
CA MET A 665 -21.55 19.40 -3.00
C MET A 665 -22.34 19.65 -1.72
N ASP A 666 -22.64 18.58 -0.99
CA ASP A 666 -23.20 18.65 0.35
C ASP A 666 -22.12 18.94 1.40
N GLU A 667 -20.93 18.38 1.18
CA GLU A 667 -19.78 18.49 2.09
C GLU A 667 -18.49 18.73 1.28
N LEU A 668 -17.54 19.46 1.86
CA LEU A 668 -16.20 19.66 1.27
C LEU A 668 -15.15 19.19 2.29
N SER A 669 -14.09 18.55 1.82
CA SER A 669 -12.95 18.21 2.67
C SER A 669 -12.17 19.47 3.08
N ASP A 670 -11.40 19.37 4.17
CA ASP A 670 -10.51 20.44 4.63
C ASP A 670 -9.50 20.84 3.54
N SER A 671 -9.02 19.85 2.77
CA SER A 671 -8.12 20.11 1.64
C SER A 671 -8.78 21.01 0.60
N VAL A 672 -10.07 20.81 0.31
CA VAL A 672 -10.81 21.67 -0.64
C VAL A 672 -11.10 23.05 -0.05
N ALA A 673 -11.37 23.15 1.26
CA ALA A 673 -11.55 24.44 1.92
C ALA A 673 -10.30 25.32 1.80
N ASP A 674 -9.11 24.74 2.00
CA ASP A 674 -7.83 25.42 1.84
C ASP A 674 -7.47 25.67 0.35
N ILE A 675 -7.65 24.65 -0.49
CA ILE A 675 -7.28 24.67 -1.93
C ILE A 675 -8.31 25.43 -2.78
N GLY A 676 -9.51 25.75 -2.28
CA GLY A 676 -10.50 26.55 -3.00
C GLY A 676 -10.86 26.00 -4.39
N ALA A 677 -10.64 24.71 -4.60
CA ALA A 677 -10.88 23.96 -5.82
C ALA A 677 -10.88 22.47 -5.49
N MET A 678 -11.67 21.69 -6.22
CA MET A 678 -11.78 20.25 -6.06
C MET A 678 -11.60 19.52 -7.40
N ASN A 679 -11.12 18.29 -7.35
CA ASN A 679 -10.96 17.45 -8.53
C ASN A 679 -11.66 16.08 -8.37
N THR A 680 -12.32 15.81 -7.24
CA THR A 680 -12.86 14.50 -6.90
C THR A 680 -14.20 14.65 -6.19
N VAL A 681 -15.27 14.07 -6.76
CA VAL A 681 -16.59 13.93 -6.13
C VAL A 681 -16.70 12.52 -5.59
N ILE A 682 -17.08 12.40 -4.32
CA ILE A 682 -17.22 11.15 -3.59
C ILE A 682 -18.69 11.02 -3.17
N VAL A 683 -19.25 9.83 -3.37
CA VAL A 683 -20.59 9.50 -2.89
C VAL A 683 -20.48 8.90 -1.49
N VAL A 684 -20.95 9.64 -0.49
CA VAL A 684 -21.09 9.17 0.88
C VAL A 684 -22.53 8.74 1.08
N ARG A 685 -22.76 7.52 1.57
CA ARG A 685 -24.10 7.05 1.93
C ARG A 685 -24.18 6.94 3.44
N ASP A 686 -25.23 7.53 3.99
CA ASP A 686 -25.52 7.42 5.41
C ASP A 686 -25.92 5.99 5.77
N ASP A 687 -25.24 5.40 6.75
CA ASP A 687 -25.43 3.98 7.14
C ASP A 687 -26.86 3.70 7.67
N ASP A 688 -27.52 4.71 8.26
CA ASP A 688 -28.83 4.56 8.91
C ASP A 688 -29.99 4.92 7.99
N SER A 689 -29.89 6.05 7.27
CA SER A 689 -30.96 6.56 6.39
C SER A 689 -30.82 6.12 4.93
N GLY A 690 -29.62 5.71 4.50
CA GLY A 690 -29.31 5.40 3.11
C GLY A 690 -29.25 6.63 2.20
N GLU A 691 -29.37 7.84 2.76
CA GLU A 691 -29.36 9.09 2.00
C GLU A 691 -27.99 9.30 1.32
N ARG A 692 -28.05 9.73 0.06
CA ARG A 692 -26.86 10.05 -0.74
C ARG A 692 -26.41 11.47 -0.40
N ARG A 693 -25.14 11.59 0.00
CA ARG A 693 -24.43 12.86 0.15
C ARG A 693 -23.23 12.91 -0.81
N LEU A 694 -22.95 14.08 -1.34
CA LEU A 694 -21.84 14.36 -2.23
C LEU A 694 -20.77 15.14 -1.49
N ARG A 695 -19.62 14.50 -1.32
CA ARG A 695 -18.44 15.11 -0.73
C ARG A 695 -17.44 15.49 -1.82
N GLY A 696 -16.99 16.74 -1.81
CA GLY A 696 -15.91 17.21 -2.66
C GLY A 696 -14.54 17.05 -2.00
N ASP A 697 -13.56 16.56 -2.76
CA ASP A 697 -12.17 16.42 -2.34
C ASP A 697 -11.17 16.85 -3.43
N ASN A 698 -9.90 16.98 -3.05
CA ASN A 698 -8.80 17.33 -3.94
C ASN A 698 -7.65 16.33 -3.80
N THR A 699 -7.37 15.56 -4.86
CA THR A 699 -6.23 14.64 -4.95
C THR A 699 -5.07 15.20 -5.78
N ASP A 700 -5.22 16.38 -6.40
CA ASP A 700 -4.12 17.00 -7.15
C ASP A 700 -2.93 17.31 -6.24
N TRP A 701 -3.19 17.81 -5.03
CA TRP A 701 -2.11 18.12 -4.09
C TRP A 701 -1.36 16.85 -3.65
N ARG A 702 -2.06 15.71 -3.53
CA ARG A 702 -1.44 14.40 -3.26
C ARG A 702 -0.57 13.96 -4.43
N GLY A 703 -1.04 14.16 -5.65
CA GLY A 703 -0.29 13.92 -6.89
C GLY A 703 0.95 14.79 -7.03
N ILE A 704 1.01 15.94 -6.35
CA ILE A 704 2.20 16.80 -6.32
C ILE A 704 3.11 16.43 -5.13
N HIS A 705 2.52 16.25 -3.94
CA HIS A 705 3.22 15.97 -2.70
C HIS A 705 4.05 14.69 -2.78
N GLY A 706 3.42 13.55 -3.13
CA GLY A 706 4.08 12.24 -3.13
C GLY A 706 5.34 12.18 -4.00
N PRO A 707 5.29 12.55 -5.29
CA PRO A 707 6.47 12.60 -6.14
C PRO A 707 7.57 13.55 -5.70
N LEU A 708 7.23 14.69 -5.07
CA LEU A 708 8.19 15.64 -4.54
C LEU A 708 8.85 15.15 -3.26
N GLU A 709 8.05 14.69 -2.29
CA GLU A 709 8.53 14.13 -1.02
C GLU A 709 9.60 13.07 -1.26
N ARG A 710 9.34 12.18 -2.23
CA ARG A 710 10.25 11.12 -2.62
C ARG A 710 11.60 11.63 -3.12
N ARG A 711 11.64 12.73 -3.88
CA ARG A 711 12.90 13.29 -4.42
C ARG A 711 13.61 14.23 -3.45
N LEU A 712 12.86 14.94 -2.61
CA LEU A 712 13.40 15.84 -1.61
C LEU A 712 13.96 15.08 -0.40
N GLY A 713 13.42 13.90 -0.10
CA GLY A 713 13.78 13.12 1.08
C GLY A 713 13.08 13.62 2.35
N PRO A 714 13.44 13.07 3.54
CA PRO A 714 12.72 13.33 4.79
C PRO A 714 12.74 14.81 5.20
N LYS A 715 11.65 15.24 5.84
CA LYS A 715 11.45 16.61 6.34
C LYS A 715 12.63 17.05 7.23
N PRO A 716 13.21 18.24 7.02
CA PRO A 716 14.10 18.83 8.01
C PRO A 716 13.34 18.97 9.33
N LYS A 717 13.96 18.55 10.44
CA LYS A 717 13.31 18.55 11.77
C LYS A 717 12.75 19.96 12.07
N PRO A 718 11.48 20.09 12.49
CA PRO A 718 11.00 21.36 13.01
C PRO A 718 11.81 21.71 14.25
N SER A 719 12.47 22.86 14.26
CA SER A 719 13.13 23.35 15.46
C SER A 719 12.06 23.59 16.53
N SER A 720 12.26 22.98 17.70
CA SER A 720 11.41 23.14 18.88
C SER A 720 11.63 24.52 19.52
N SER A 721 11.37 25.59 18.78
CA SER A 721 11.27 26.94 19.34
C SER A 721 10.54 27.85 18.36
N SER A 722 9.37 28.35 18.75
CA SER A 722 8.53 29.28 17.98
C SER A 722 9.15 30.66 17.71
N ASP A 723 10.38 30.93 18.17
CA ASP A 723 10.88 32.30 18.34
C ASP A 723 12.18 32.61 17.57
N SER A 724 12.68 31.70 16.73
CA SER A 724 13.85 31.97 15.86
C SER A 724 13.42 32.15 14.39
N VAL A 725 13.29 33.41 13.98
CA VAL A 725 13.36 33.79 12.56
C VAL A 725 14.81 33.56 12.13
N GLY A 726 15.05 32.47 11.37
CA GLY A 726 16.37 32.05 10.89
C GLY A 726 16.80 30.64 11.36
N GLY A 727 15.90 29.66 11.30
CA GLY A 727 16.22 28.27 11.65
C GLY A 727 16.82 27.50 10.47
N GLU A 728 18.01 26.93 10.68
CA GLU A 728 18.70 26.03 9.75
C GLU A 728 17.76 24.92 9.25
N GLY A 729 17.63 24.77 7.93
CA GLY A 729 16.94 23.65 7.27
C GLY A 729 15.63 23.95 6.53
N ARG A 730 15.16 25.20 6.39
CA ARG A 730 13.95 25.50 5.60
C ARG A 730 14.24 25.57 4.09
N GLY A 731 13.61 24.69 3.31
CA GLY A 731 13.67 24.73 1.84
C GLY A 731 12.61 25.63 1.22
N ILE A 732 12.89 26.21 0.06
CA ILE A 732 11.93 27.00 -0.73
C ILE A 732 11.34 26.19 -1.89
N ALA A 733 10.02 26.28 -2.08
CA ALA A 733 9.33 25.90 -3.32
C ALA A 733 9.00 27.14 -4.17
N LEU A 734 9.59 27.22 -5.36
CA LEU A 734 9.22 28.22 -6.38
C LEU A 734 8.04 27.71 -7.21
N ILE A 735 6.88 28.34 -7.08
CA ILE A 735 5.65 27.97 -7.80
C ILE A 735 5.42 28.93 -8.95
N LEU A 736 5.41 28.40 -10.17
CA LEU A 736 5.20 29.15 -11.41
C LEU A 736 3.76 28.96 -11.88
N GLY A 737 2.98 30.06 -11.90
CA GLY A 737 1.58 30.06 -12.33
C GLY A 737 0.63 30.67 -11.31
N GLY A 738 -0.67 30.44 -11.48
CA GLY A 738 -1.71 31.14 -10.72
C GLY A 738 -3.14 30.62 -10.95
N GLY A 739 -3.27 29.35 -11.33
CA GLY A 739 -4.56 28.67 -11.51
C GLY A 739 -4.84 27.66 -10.39
N GLY A 740 -5.89 26.84 -10.56
CA GLY A 740 -6.26 25.81 -9.58
C GLY A 740 -5.13 24.84 -9.23
N THR A 741 -4.33 24.40 -10.21
CA THR A 741 -3.17 23.55 -9.97
C THR A 741 -2.07 24.27 -9.17
N ALA A 742 -1.91 25.60 -9.33
CA ALA A 742 -0.96 26.37 -8.53
C ALA A 742 -1.38 26.46 -7.06
N ARG A 743 -2.69 26.49 -6.79
CA ARG A 743 -3.23 26.39 -5.42
C ARG A 743 -2.93 25.01 -4.81
N ALA A 744 -3.12 23.93 -5.57
CA ALA A 744 -2.76 22.58 -5.12
C ALA A 744 -1.23 22.44 -4.88
N ALA A 745 -0.39 23.04 -5.73
CA ALA A 745 1.06 23.09 -5.54
C ALA A 745 1.45 23.87 -4.28
N ALA A 746 0.79 25.00 -4.01
CA ALA A 746 0.99 25.79 -2.80
C ALA A 746 0.65 25.00 -1.53
N TYR A 747 -0.47 24.28 -1.56
CA TYR A 747 -0.87 23.38 -0.49
C TYR A 747 0.16 22.26 -0.29
N ALA A 748 0.53 21.53 -1.35
CA ALA A 748 1.52 20.47 -1.28
C ALA A 748 2.87 20.94 -0.72
N ALA A 749 3.36 22.11 -1.17
CA ALA A 749 4.60 22.70 -0.64
C ALA A 749 4.50 23.03 0.86
N ARG A 750 3.35 23.50 1.34
CA ARG A 750 3.10 23.73 2.78
C ARG A 750 3.17 22.42 3.57
N GLU A 751 2.52 21.37 3.09
CA GLU A 751 2.51 20.05 3.74
C GLU A 751 3.91 19.40 3.77
N LEU A 752 4.75 19.70 2.77
CA LEU A 752 6.17 19.32 2.73
C LEU A 752 7.05 20.17 3.68
N GLY A 753 6.50 21.21 4.32
CA GLY A 753 7.25 22.12 5.19
C GLY A 753 8.11 23.14 4.44
N LEU A 754 7.84 23.37 3.15
CA LEU A 754 8.58 24.32 2.32
C LEU A 754 7.99 25.73 2.39
N ASP A 755 8.86 26.73 2.47
CA ASP A 755 8.49 28.12 2.26
C ASP A 755 8.14 28.35 0.78
N ARG A 756 7.17 29.21 0.51
CA ARG A 756 6.56 29.33 -0.83
C ARG A 756 6.92 30.67 -1.45
N VAL A 757 7.43 30.61 -2.68
CA VAL A 757 7.69 31.78 -3.52
C VAL A 757 6.86 31.65 -4.79
N TYR A 758 6.10 32.69 -5.13
CA TYR A 758 5.17 32.67 -6.26
C TYR A 758 5.63 33.60 -7.36
N TRP A 759 5.64 33.09 -8.58
CA TRP A 759 5.86 33.89 -9.78
C TRP A 759 4.78 33.66 -10.82
N ASN A 760 4.28 34.76 -11.38
CA ASN A 760 3.34 34.74 -12.49
C ASN A 760 3.57 35.97 -13.38
N ARG A 761 3.44 35.80 -14.70
CA ARG A 761 3.47 36.91 -15.66
C ARG A 761 2.48 38.04 -15.30
N THR A 762 1.36 37.70 -14.65
CA THR A 762 0.43 38.68 -14.08
C THR A 762 0.63 38.74 -12.56
N PRO A 763 1.30 39.78 -12.02
CA PRO A 763 1.70 39.82 -10.62
C PRO A 763 0.54 39.73 -9.61
N SER A 764 -0.67 40.17 -9.97
CA SER A 764 -1.83 40.05 -9.09
C SER A 764 -2.15 38.60 -8.74
N LYS A 765 -2.02 37.66 -9.68
CA LYS A 765 -2.27 36.23 -9.44
C LYS A 765 -1.27 35.61 -8.46
N ALA A 766 -0.01 36.03 -8.51
CA ALA A 766 1.00 35.59 -7.55
C ALA A 766 0.72 36.16 -6.14
N ARG A 767 0.26 37.42 -6.05
CA ARG A 767 -0.15 38.03 -4.77
C ARG A 767 -1.38 37.35 -4.17
N GLU A 768 -2.39 37.03 -4.98
CA GLU A 768 -3.57 36.29 -4.53
C GLU A 768 -3.20 34.93 -3.91
N LEU A 769 -2.23 34.21 -4.50
CA LEU A 769 -1.71 32.98 -3.92
C LEU A 769 -0.97 33.22 -2.60
N ALA A 770 -0.10 34.23 -2.54
CA ALA A 770 0.63 34.57 -1.32
C ALA A 770 -0.30 35.02 -0.17
N GLU A 771 -1.38 35.74 -0.48
CA GLU A 771 -2.41 36.13 0.48
C GLU A 771 -3.21 34.91 0.98
N SER A 772 -3.50 33.94 0.10
CA SER A 772 -4.30 32.76 0.44
C SER A 772 -3.51 31.68 1.19
N PHE A 773 -2.22 31.51 0.87
CA PHE A 773 -1.39 30.40 1.36
C PHE A 773 -0.16 30.83 2.16
N GLY A 774 0.04 32.13 2.36
CA GLY A 774 1.29 32.69 2.88
C GLY A 774 2.46 32.52 1.89
N GLY A 775 3.59 33.16 2.18
CA GLY A 775 4.77 33.16 1.30
C GLY A 775 4.97 34.49 0.59
N VAL A 776 5.83 34.51 -0.44
CA VAL A 776 6.27 35.76 -1.08
C VAL A 776 5.93 35.74 -2.57
N ALA A 777 5.19 36.76 -3.03
CA ALA A 777 5.01 37.02 -4.45
C ALA A 777 6.20 37.85 -4.98
N ILE A 778 6.89 37.31 -5.99
CA ILE A 778 8.02 37.99 -6.64
C ILE A 778 7.64 38.54 -8.01
N THR A 779 8.36 39.57 -8.44
CA THR A 779 8.13 40.26 -9.71
C THR A 779 9.15 39.91 -10.79
N SER A 780 10.33 39.42 -10.39
CA SER A 780 11.37 38.94 -11.28
C SER A 780 12.05 37.67 -10.75
N LEU A 781 12.61 36.86 -11.64
CA LEU A 781 13.39 35.66 -11.34
C LEU A 781 14.91 35.92 -11.30
N ASP A 782 15.31 37.19 -11.28
CA ASP A 782 16.71 37.61 -11.23
C ASP A 782 17.37 37.29 -9.88
N GLU A 783 18.70 37.13 -9.90
CA GLU A 783 19.53 36.86 -8.72
C GLU A 783 19.77 38.12 -7.88
N SER A 784 19.95 39.28 -8.52
CA SER A 784 20.20 40.55 -7.83
C SER A 784 18.91 41.35 -7.68
N PRO A 785 18.82 42.26 -6.69
CA PRO A 785 17.68 43.15 -6.54
C PRO A 785 17.41 43.95 -7.82
N SER A 786 16.13 44.15 -8.15
CA SER A 786 15.75 44.96 -9.30
C SER A 786 15.91 46.46 -8.99
N GLU A 787 16.47 47.25 -9.90
CA GLU A 787 16.56 48.72 -9.76
C GLU A 787 15.17 49.41 -9.67
N GLY A 788 14.08 48.68 -9.95
CA GLY A 788 12.70 49.15 -10.01
C GLY A 788 11.85 48.95 -8.75
N GLY A 789 12.42 48.48 -7.62
CA GLY A 789 11.71 48.39 -6.34
C GLY A 789 10.73 47.21 -6.18
N GLY A 790 10.84 46.18 -7.03
CA GLY A 790 10.11 44.90 -6.89
C GLY A 790 10.99 43.81 -6.28
N SER A 791 10.38 42.87 -5.55
CA SER A 791 11.04 41.69 -4.99
C SER A 791 11.46 40.71 -6.08
N THR A 792 12.70 40.21 -6.00
CA THR A 792 13.25 39.20 -6.91
C THR A 792 13.33 37.82 -6.25
N LEU A 793 13.60 36.77 -7.04
CA LEU A 793 13.87 35.44 -6.49
C LEU A 793 15.12 35.45 -5.60
N GLY A 794 16.17 36.15 -6.00
CA GLY A 794 17.38 36.31 -5.19
C GLY A 794 17.12 36.96 -3.83
N ASP A 795 16.25 37.98 -3.76
CA ASP A 795 15.85 38.60 -2.49
C ASP A 795 15.16 37.58 -1.57
N ALA A 796 14.26 36.76 -2.11
CA ALA A 796 13.53 35.75 -1.35
C ALA A 796 14.44 34.63 -0.82
N LEU A 797 15.38 34.17 -1.64
CA LEU A 797 16.39 33.18 -1.27
C LEU A 797 17.35 33.72 -0.19
N PHE A 798 17.82 34.96 -0.36
CA PHE A 798 18.67 35.63 0.64
C PHE A 798 17.98 35.77 2.00
N LEU A 799 16.70 36.14 2.02
CA LEU A 799 15.93 36.25 3.27
C LEU A 799 15.71 34.90 3.97
N ALA A 800 15.69 33.81 3.21
CA ALA A 800 15.53 32.46 3.72
C ALA A 800 16.86 31.76 4.02
N ASP A 801 18.00 32.43 3.80
CA ASP A 801 19.35 31.88 3.98
C ASP A 801 19.59 30.59 3.18
N VAL A 802 19.14 30.57 1.92
CA VAL A 802 19.35 29.46 0.98
C VAL A 802 19.90 29.97 -0.35
N ASP A 803 20.78 29.20 -0.99
CA ASP A 803 21.37 29.59 -2.29
C ASP A 803 20.42 29.32 -3.48
N VAL A 804 19.60 28.28 -3.37
CA VAL A 804 18.70 27.79 -4.42
C VAL A 804 17.39 27.28 -3.82
N PRO A 805 16.27 27.30 -4.56
CA PRO A 805 15.06 26.65 -4.12
C PRO A 805 15.25 25.12 -4.06
N ALA A 806 14.59 24.47 -3.12
CA ALA A 806 14.55 23.00 -3.03
C ALA A 806 13.73 22.40 -4.18
N ALA A 807 12.65 23.09 -4.59
CA ALA A 807 11.80 22.66 -5.70
C ALA A 807 11.34 23.82 -6.58
N ILE A 808 11.18 23.56 -7.88
CA ILE A 808 10.55 24.44 -8.85
C ILE A 808 9.32 23.72 -9.40
N ILE A 809 8.12 24.22 -9.12
CA ILE A 809 6.86 23.60 -9.53
C ILE A 809 6.20 24.47 -10.61
N SER A 810 6.24 24.00 -11.84
CA SER A 810 5.61 24.64 -12.99
C SER A 810 4.17 24.18 -13.18
N THR A 811 3.25 25.14 -13.14
CA THR A 811 1.83 24.97 -13.48
C THR A 811 1.43 25.76 -14.72
N LEU A 812 2.42 26.28 -15.44
CA LEU A 812 2.24 27.00 -16.70
C LEU A 812 1.89 26.01 -17.81
N PRO A 813 1.13 26.41 -18.84
CA PRO A 813 0.98 25.58 -20.04
C PRO A 813 2.35 25.28 -20.67
N ALA A 814 2.58 24.05 -21.13
CA ALA A 814 3.87 23.67 -21.75
C ALA A 814 4.27 24.60 -22.92
N ALA A 815 3.28 25.11 -23.67
CA ALA A 815 3.49 26.06 -24.76
C ALA A 815 3.98 27.47 -24.32
N ALA A 816 4.04 27.75 -23.02
CA ALA A 816 4.51 29.04 -22.49
C ALA A 816 6.02 29.25 -22.71
N GLY A 817 6.78 28.19 -22.99
CA GLY A 817 8.22 28.27 -23.28
C GLY A 817 9.03 28.86 -22.13
N PHE A 818 8.67 28.52 -20.89
CA PHE A 818 9.40 28.98 -19.71
C PHE A 818 10.81 28.37 -19.69
N GLU A 819 11.81 29.21 -19.42
CA GLU A 819 13.21 28.79 -19.29
C GLU A 819 13.70 29.04 -17.86
N ILE A 820 14.41 28.06 -17.29
CA ILE A 820 15.09 28.18 -16.01
C ILE A 820 16.18 29.27 -16.13
N PRO A 821 16.22 30.26 -15.22
CA PRO A 821 17.28 31.26 -15.17
C PRO A 821 18.69 30.63 -15.16
N ARG A 822 19.60 31.14 -15.99
CA ARG A 822 20.96 30.57 -16.14
C ARG A 822 21.74 30.46 -14.84
N TRP A 823 21.55 31.42 -13.93
CA TRP A 823 22.25 31.44 -12.66
C TRP A 823 21.82 30.31 -11.72
N LEU A 824 20.59 29.78 -11.84
CA LEU A 824 20.14 28.59 -11.11
C LEU A 824 20.79 27.30 -11.64
N MET A 825 21.16 27.28 -12.92
CA MET A 825 21.81 26.12 -13.56
C MET A 825 23.33 26.08 -13.33
N ASP A 826 23.93 27.14 -12.77
CA ASP A 826 25.38 27.25 -12.57
C ASP A 826 25.87 26.25 -11.52
N ARG A 827 26.72 25.29 -11.94
CA ARG A 827 27.26 24.24 -11.07
C ARG A 827 28.24 24.76 -10.01
N SER A 828 28.80 25.95 -10.20
CA SER A 828 29.77 26.54 -9.26
C SER A 828 29.13 27.01 -7.96
N LYS A 829 27.81 27.19 -7.93
CA LYS A 829 27.05 27.64 -6.75
C LYS A 829 26.45 26.49 -5.93
N THR A 830 26.55 25.25 -6.41
CA THR A 830 25.99 24.07 -5.74
C THR A 830 27.05 23.25 -5.00
N THR A 831 28.17 23.85 -4.58
CA THR A 831 29.17 23.14 -3.76
C THR A 831 28.61 22.91 -2.36
N GLY A 832 27.90 21.79 -2.19
CA GLY A 832 27.30 21.36 -0.92
C GLY A 832 25.76 21.44 -0.88
N ALA A 833 25.12 22.26 -1.71
CA ALA A 833 23.65 22.36 -1.80
C ALA A 833 23.06 21.37 -2.83
N GLN A 834 21.95 20.72 -2.49
CA GLN A 834 21.17 19.92 -3.44
C GLN A 834 20.60 20.80 -4.56
N ARG A 835 20.56 20.28 -5.79
CA ARG A 835 19.94 20.97 -6.93
C ARG A 835 18.42 21.00 -6.76
N PRO A 836 17.72 22.01 -7.32
CA PRO A 836 16.27 22.04 -7.26
C PRO A 836 15.66 20.83 -7.96
N VAL A 837 14.64 20.23 -7.36
CA VAL A 837 13.76 19.28 -8.05
C VAL A 837 12.80 20.06 -8.94
N VAL A 838 12.78 19.78 -10.24
CA VAL A 838 11.88 20.46 -11.19
C VAL A 838 10.67 19.60 -11.49
N PHE A 839 9.49 20.12 -11.17
CA PHE A 839 8.20 19.50 -11.44
C PHE A 839 7.47 20.28 -12.52
N ASP A 840 7.09 19.62 -13.62
CA ASP A 840 6.14 20.19 -14.57
C ASP A 840 4.83 19.37 -14.56
N VAL A 841 3.70 20.02 -14.26
CA VAL A 841 2.40 19.34 -14.15
C VAL A 841 1.82 18.91 -15.52
N ASN A 842 2.39 19.41 -16.62
CA ASN A 842 1.98 18.98 -17.95
C ASN A 842 2.51 17.57 -18.23
N TYR A 843 1.64 16.70 -18.74
CA TYR A 843 1.97 15.31 -19.09
C TYR A 843 1.94 15.02 -20.59
N LYS A 844 1.55 16.01 -21.40
CA LYS A 844 1.57 15.96 -22.88
C LYS A 844 2.20 17.27 -23.40
N PRO A 845 3.40 17.21 -24.04
CA PRO A 845 4.25 16.02 -24.22
C PRO A 845 4.80 15.47 -22.90
N TYR A 846 5.26 14.22 -22.89
CA TYR A 846 5.88 13.57 -21.72
C TYR A 846 7.13 14.31 -21.25
N ASP A 847 8.00 14.67 -22.19
CA ASP A 847 9.18 15.50 -21.94
C ASP A 847 8.89 16.93 -22.41
N THR A 848 8.55 17.81 -21.47
CA THR A 848 8.36 19.24 -21.78
C THR A 848 9.71 19.92 -21.97
N PRO A 849 9.77 21.07 -22.70
CA PRO A 849 11.01 21.81 -22.84
C PRO A 849 11.67 22.18 -21.51
N LEU A 850 10.87 22.46 -20.47
CA LEU A 850 11.34 22.75 -19.12
C LEU A 850 12.03 21.54 -18.50
N LEU A 851 11.43 20.35 -18.61
CA LEU A 851 12.00 19.13 -18.05
C LEU A 851 13.29 18.72 -18.76
N LEU A 852 13.32 18.82 -20.10
CA LEU A 852 14.54 18.57 -20.89
C LEU A 852 15.67 19.54 -20.52
N GLN A 853 15.35 20.81 -20.27
CA GLN A 853 16.32 21.79 -19.81
C GLN A 853 16.86 21.44 -18.42
N ALA A 854 15.99 21.01 -17.50
CA ALA A 854 16.35 20.62 -16.14
C ALA A 854 17.25 19.37 -16.13
N GLU A 855 16.88 18.31 -16.85
CA GLU A 855 17.69 17.09 -16.98
C GLU A 855 19.04 17.38 -17.63
N GLY A 856 19.08 18.22 -18.68
CA GLY A 856 20.32 18.66 -19.31
C GLY A 856 21.25 19.45 -18.37
N ALA A 857 20.68 20.08 -17.34
CA ALA A 857 21.41 20.75 -16.27
C ALA A 857 21.72 19.82 -15.06
N GLY A 858 21.34 18.54 -15.13
CA GLY A 858 21.53 17.55 -14.06
C GLY A 858 20.63 17.78 -12.84
N PHE A 859 19.44 18.35 -13.04
CA PHE A 859 18.40 18.46 -12.01
C PHE A 859 17.55 17.18 -11.99
N ASP A 860 17.08 16.79 -10.81
CA ASP A 860 16.05 15.78 -10.70
C ASP A 860 14.72 16.34 -11.17
N VAL A 861 13.95 15.53 -11.90
CA VAL A 861 12.68 15.96 -12.47
C VAL A 861 11.51 15.10 -12.03
N VAL A 862 10.36 15.74 -11.82
CA VAL A 862 9.04 15.09 -11.71
C VAL A 862 8.25 15.41 -12.96
N ARG A 863 7.79 14.36 -13.65
CA ARG A 863 6.96 14.50 -14.86
C ARG A 863 5.49 14.61 -14.51
N GLY A 864 4.71 15.34 -15.31
CA GLY A 864 3.26 15.48 -15.08
C GLY A 864 2.50 14.16 -15.18
N SER A 865 3.05 13.16 -15.87
CA SER A 865 2.50 11.81 -15.87
C SER A 865 2.48 11.22 -14.46
N GLU A 866 3.54 11.46 -13.66
CA GLU A 866 3.63 11.00 -12.26
C GLU A 866 2.50 11.58 -11.42
N MET A 867 2.25 12.88 -11.59
CA MET A 867 1.11 13.54 -10.97
C MET A 867 -0.21 12.87 -11.34
N LEU A 868 -0.38 12.52 -12.62
CA LEU A 868 -1.63 12.00 -13.17
C LEU A 868 -2.01 10.63 -12.58
N TRP A 869 -1.08 9.69 -12.47
CA TRP A 869 -1.41 8.41 -11.85
C TRP A 869 -1.49 8.52 -10.33
N GLU A 870 -0.68 9.34 -9.66
CA GLU A 870 -0.75 9.51 -8.20
C GLU A 870 -2.07 10.13 -7.74
N GLN A 871 -2.55 11.18 -8.42
CA GLN A 871 -3.86 11.75 -8.11
C GLN A 871 -5.00 10.76 -8.42
N GLY A 872 -4.79 9.89 -9.41
CA GLY A 872 -5.75 8.87 -9.85
C GLY A 872 -5.84 7.71 -8.85
N VAL A 873 -4.70 7.27 -8.33
CA VAL A 873 -4.60 6.30 -7.22
C VAL A 873 -5.41 6.81 -6.03
N GLY A 874 -5.22 8.07 -5.62
CA GLY A 874 -6.00 8.67 -4.55
C GLY A 874 -7.51 8.70 -4.81
N GLN A 875 -7.93 8.99 -6.04
CA GLN A 875 -9.34 8.93 -6.43
C GLN A 875 -9.92 7.52 -6.34
N PHE A 876 -9.20 6.53 -6.88
CA PHE A 876 -9.62 5.13 -6.86
C PHE A 876 -9.82 4.64 -5.43
N GLU A 877 -8.87 4.96 -4.54
CA GLU A 877 -8.93 4.60 -3.12
C GLU A 877 -10.10 5.29 -2.40
N LEU A 878 -10.32 6.59 -2.64
CA LEU A 878 -11.45 7.34 -2.07
C LEU A 878 -12.81 6.80 -2.52
N TRP A 879 -12.93 6.35 -3.76
CA TRP A 879 -14.20 5.84 -4.30
C TRP A 879 -14.51 4.41 -3.89
N THR A 880 -13.50 3.54 -3.92
CA THR A 880 -13.70 2.09 -3.78
C THR A 880 -13.41 1.60 -2.36
N GLY A 881 -12.65 2.36 -1.58
CA GLY A 881 -12.09 1.92 -0.32
C GLY A 881 -11.14 0.73 -0.46
N ARG A 882 -10.62 0.46 -1.68
CA ARG A 882 -9.62 -0.56 -1.96
C ARG A 882 -8.28 0.09 -2.28
N THR A 883 -7.20 -0.59 -1.93
CA THR A 883 -5.86 -0.22 -2.38
C THR A 883 -5.80 -0.22 -3.91
N ALA A 884 -5.24 0.85 -4.49
CA ALA A 884 -5.15 0.95 -5.94
C ALA A 884 -4.11 -0.03 -6.52
N PRO A 885 -4.37 -0.65 -7.70
CA PRO A 885 -3.38 -1.44 -8.42
C PRO A 885 -2.34 -0.50 -9.06
N TYR A 886 -1.36 -0.05 -8.26
CA TYR A 886 -0.45 1.05 -8.60
C TYR A 886 0.31 0.81 -9.91
N GLY A 887 0.90 -0.39 -10.06
CA GLY A 887 1.66 -0.77 -11.25
C GLY A 887 0.81 -0.73 -12.53
N VAL A 888 -0.44 -1.17 -12.46
CA VAL A 888 -1.40 -1.13 -13.60
C VAL A 888 -1.71 0.30 -13.99
N MET A 889 -2.08 1.15 -13.02
CA MET A 889 -2.44 2.55 -13.29
C MET A 889 -1.25 3.32 -13.85
N ARG A 890 -0.06 3.13 -13.28
CA ARG A 890 1.21 3.69 -13.79
C ARG A 890 1.49 3.22 -15.22
N GLY A 891 1.41 1.92 -15.48
CA GLY A 891 1.66 1.32 -16.80
C GLY A 891 0.78 1.95 -17.88
N VAL A 892 -0.54 2.02 -17.64
CA VAL A 892 -1.49 2.62 -18.59
C VAL A 892 -1.18 4.09 -18.86
N VAL A 893 -0.84 4.87 -17.82
CA VAL A 893 -0.47 6.28 -18.02
C VAL A 893 0.80 6.41 -18.86
N LEU A 894 1.83 5.61 -18.57
CA LEU A 894 3.09 5.64 -19.32
C LEU A 894 2.88 5.25 -20.80
N GLU A 895 2.16 4.17 -21.08
CA GLU A 895 1.84 3.74 -22.46
C GLU A 895 1.14 4.84 -23.28
N ASN A 896 0.33 5.68 -22.63
CA ASN A 896 -0.44 6.74 -23.29
C ASN A 896 0.26 8.11 -23.31
N CYS A 897 1.35 8.27 -22.58
CA CYS A 897 2.09 9.54 -22.50
C CYS A 897 3.45 9.47 -23.20
N LEU A 898 4.13 8.33 -23.13
CA LEU A 898 5.45 8.15 -23.74
C LEU A 898 5.38 8.38 -25.25
N PRO A 899 6.42 9.00 -25.84
CA PRO A 899 6.51 9.09 -27.29
C PRO A 899 6.59 7.67 -27.89
N PRO A 900 5.95 7.42 -29.05
CA PRO A 900 6.07 6.13 -29.71
C PRO A 900 7.54 5.80 -29.98
N LEU A 901 7.94 4.57 -29.68
CA LEU A 901 9.30 4.10 -29.96
C LEU A 901 9.61 4.32 -31.45
N PRO A 902 10.83 4.78 -31.80
CA PRO A 902 11.24 4.82 -33.18
C PRO A 902 11.10 3.40 -33.77
N PRO A 903 10.64 3.26 -35.02
CA PRO A 903 10.55 1.94 -35.65
C PRO A 903 11.92 1.26 -35.59
N PRO A 904 11.97 -0.07 -35.35
CA PRO A 904 13.24 -0.79 -35.29
C PRO A 904 14.00 -0.48 -36.59
N GLN A 905 15.24 -0.03 -36.45
CA GLN A 905 16.11 0.21 -37.59
C GLN A 905 16.29 -1.13 -38.28
N THR A 906 15.60 -1.32 -39.42
CA THR A 906 15.90 -2.44 -40.30
C THR A 906 17.32 -2.21 -40.79
N GLU A 907 18.26 -2.99 -40.25
CA GLU A 907 19.57 -3.14 -40.86
C GLU A 907 19.36 -3.61 -42.30
N THR A 908 19.48 -2.68 -43.24
CA THR A 908 19.69 -3.02 -44.64
C THR A 908 21.05 -3.70 -44.70
N THR A 909 21.06 -5.01 -44.53
CA THR A 909 22.14 -5.86 -44.99
C THR A 909 22.13 -5.77 -46.53
N GLU A 910 22.93 -4.84 -47.06
CA GLU A 910 23.32 -4.88 -48.46
C GLU A 910 24.05 -6.21 -48.70
N LYS A 911 23.44 -7.07 -49.52
CA LYS A 911 24.02 -8.31 -50.05
C LYS A 911 24.90 -8.03 -51.24
#